data_AF-A0A2R8BL29-F1
#
_entry.id   AF-A0A2R8BL29-F1
#
_cell.length_a   1.000
_cell.length_b   1.000
_cell.length_c   1.000
_cell.angle_alpha   90.00
_cell.angle_beta   90.00
_cell.angle_gamma   90.00
#
_symmetry.space_group_name_H-M   'P 1'
#
loop_
_entity.id
_entity.type
_entity.pdbx_description
1 polymer ?
#
loop_
_entity_poly.entity_id
_entity_poly.type
_entity_poly.pdbx_seq_one_letter_code
_entity_poly.pdbx_strand_id
1 'polypeptide(L)'
;MANERLINTVSVGLVFVGDNGEYRITDEDKTHIMAEVQEGLEALASNEPAANVEWIYNSLSVNVSGYVPWEGARWPGWPETWYRGPDALLWSDPNDKIYCFKGSEYIRIDPANGWQVDPGYPKPIIGNWPDWPAHFTNISAALWGDPNGKIYVFKGNEYIRIDPSNGWQLDSGYPKPIAGNWPGLDAEFADGIDACLFAKANGKVYFFKKYPGEPPKYVRIDPANGWNMDPGYPKPIAGNWPGLDEVFTGPGKGPAAALWGEPNGKIYLFTDDSTGWARIVGRYVRIDPANGWQVDDGYPKPIGLSAGEAEQLWREPALTQLGFDPGWDGVKQLSDFFQNASGAQYGYVGLFTKFPTVWPAYAKSPRVLMRRGGDPATSSFVDWNSINTIFAHETGHIFGAPDEYGSSGCNCTSLSGRFIEDVNGNCATCATTPEPCVMRSGAANSACDFTHAHLGWRAFLTGIDAAFYSFPNDKIYMFSNGYYARFTGFDLDPGYPREVDGNCVGNWPGVPEEFYELDAAVYASRNHRIYFFKGDQYIRINPSNGWRVDAGYPKPIAGNWPGVTGTFANKIDAALASPPNGKLYFFRGSEYIRIDPDNGWQVDEGYPKPIAGNWPGWPAHFTQGINSITWSESNQRIYVFRGTQYIRIDPSAGWNVDPGFPRWINKNWMPFPEKHEIGLGIEVIG
;
A
#
# COMPACT_ATOMS: atom_id res chain seq x y z
N MET A 1 -17.91 11.92 10.03
CA MET A 1 -16.65 11.16 9.89
C MET A 1 -16.28 11.17 8.42
N ALA A 2 -15.00 11.28 8.07
CA ALA A 2 -14.57 11.06 6.69
C ALA A 2 -14.89 9.60 6.32
N ASN A 3 -15.38 9.35 5.10
CA ASN A 3 -15.66 7.99 4.67
C ASN A 3 -14.32 7.29 4.39
N GLU A 4 -13.95 6.34 5.24
CA GLU A 4 -12.68 5.60 5.13
C GLU A 4 -12.83 4.28 4.34
N ARG A 5 -13.97 4.10 3.67
CA ARG A 5 -14.35 2.90 2.92
C ARG A 5 -14.47 3.20 1.44
N LEU A 6 -14.22 2.20 0.61
CA LEU A 6 -14.52 2.28 -0.82
C LEU A 6 -16.01 1.98 -1.07
N ILE A 7 -16.90 2.92 -0.76
CA ILE A 7 -18.35 2.76 -0.97
C ILE A 7 -18.95 4.05 -1.56
N ASN A 8 -20.13 3.95 -2.17
CA ASN A 8 -20.86 5.09 -2.76
C ASN A 8 -20.02 5.84 -3.81
N THR A 9 -20.30 7.14 -3.95
CA THR A 9 -19.61 8.02 -4.87
C THR A 9 -18.19 8.35 -4.39
N VAL A 10 -17.21 8.03 -5.24
CA VAL A 10 -15.78 8.32 -5.02
C VAL A 10 -15.25 9.17 -6.18
N SER A 11 -14.67 10.31 -5.84
CA SER A 11 -14.06 11.23 -6.82
C SER A 11 -12.61 10.84 -7.11
N VAL A 12 -12.26 10.77 -8.39
CA VAL A 12 -10.91 10.52 -8.87
C VAL A 12 -10.47 11.69 -9.75
N GLY A 13 -9.63 12.55 -9.19
CA GLY A 13 -9.04 13.68 -9.90
C GLY A 13 -7.76 13.30 -10.64
N LEU A 14 -7.81 13.22 -11.97
CA LEU A 14 -6.65 12.87 -12.81
C LEU A 14 -5.88 14.12 -13.22
N VAL A 15 -4.66 14.25 -12.74
CA VAL A 15 -3.83 15.46 -12.92
C VAL A 15 -2.62 15.09 -13.77
N PHE A 16 -2.58 15.61 -14.99
CA PHE A 16 -1.51 15.38 -15.94
C PHE A 16 -0.44 16.48 -15.80
N VAL A 17 0.74 16.09 -15.35
CA VAL A 17 1.87 16.99 -15.09
C VAL A 17 3.01 16.72 -16.06
N GLY A 18 3.21 17.61 -17.02
CA GLY A 18 4.27 17.50 -18.03
C GLY A 18 4.94 18.83 -18.33
N ASP A 19 5.63 18.91 -19.47
CA ASP A 19 6.16 20.15 -20.04
C ASP A 19 5.79 20.29 -21.53
N ASN A 20 6.43 21.24 -22.22
CA ASN A 20 6.30 21.41 -23.68
C ASN A 20 7.40 20.69 -24.48
N GLY A 21 8.29 19.94 -23.81
CA GLY A 21 9.49 19.33 -24.36
C GLY A 21 9.49 17.81 -24.17
N GLU A 22 10.59 17.29 -23.60
CA GLU A 22 10.84 15.86 -23.43
C GLU A 22 9.78 15.17 -22.53
N TYR A 23 9.27 15.89 -21.52
CA TYR A 23 8.31 15.37 -20.54
C TYR A 23 6.85 15.66 -20.88
N ARG A 24 6.57 16.02 -22.14
CA ARG A 24 5.21 16.35 -22.60
C ARG A 24 4.28 15.14 -22.48
N ILE A 25 3.13 15.35 -21.84
CA ILE A 25 1.99 14.42 -21.87
C ILE A 25 1.06 14.84 -23.01
N THR A 26 0.95 13.99 -24.03
CA THR A 26 0.13 14.28 -25.22
C THR A 26 -1.35 14.06 -24.92
N ASP A 27 -2.25 14.52 -25.78
CA ASP A 27 -3.67 14.25 -25.61
C ASP A 27 -4.00 12.76 -25.82
N GLU A 28 -3.24 12.07 -26.67
CA GLU A 28 -3.29 10.61 -26.82
C GLU A 28 -2.91 9.89 -25.53
N ASP A 29 -1.82 10.31 -24.86
CA ASP A 29 -1.44 9.78 -23.54
C ASP A 29 -2.62 9.94 -22.55
N LYS A 30 -3.22 11.15 -22.48
CA LYS A 30 -4.32 11.43 -21.54
C LYS A 30 -5.53 10.55 -21.81
N THR A 31 -5.96 10.43 -23.07
CA THR A 31 -7.11 9.59 -23.44
C THR A 31 -6.88 8.14 -23.08
N HIS A 32 -5.70 7.60 -23.39
CA HIS A 32 -5.33 6.23 -23.05
C HIS A 32 -5.31 5.99 -21.53
N ILE A 33 -4.64 6.86 -20.78
CA ILE A 33 -4.59 6.81 -19.31
C ILE A 33 -6.00 6.83 -18.70
N MET A 34 -6.86 7.75 -19.17
CA MET A 34 -8.24 7.86 -18.64
C MET A 34 -9.04 6.58 -18.88
N ALA A 35 -8.94 5.98 -20.07
CA ALA A 35 -9.65 4.75 -20.40
C ALA A 35 -9.18 3.58 -19.52
N GLU A 36 -7.87 3.41 -19.34
CA GLU A 36 -7.31 2.36 -18.50
C GLU A 36 -7.68 2.52 -17.02
N VAL A 37 -7.61 3.76 -16.48
CA VAL A 37 -8.04 4.03 -15.11
C VAL A 37 -9.51 3.66 -14.92
N GLN A 38 -10.37 4.06 -15.86
CA GLN A 38 -11.80 3.73 -15.81
C GLN A 38 -12.02 2.22 -15.81
N GLU A 39 -11.39 1.50 -16.74
CA GLU A 39 -11.50 0.04 -16.83
C GLU A 39 -11.05 -0.64 -15.52
N GLY A 40 -9.91 -0.25 -14.98
CA GLY A 40 -9.35 -0.83 -13.76
C GLY A 40 -10.23 -0.61 -12.54
N LEU A 41 -10.72 0.62 -12.35
CA LEU A 41 -11.57 0.97 -11.21
C LEU A 41 -12.99 0.42 -11.33
N GLU A 42 -13.56 0.35 -12.53
CA GLU A 42 -14.84 -0.32 -12.77
C GLU A 42 -14.74 -1.81 -12.46
N ALA A 43 -13.66 -2.47 -12.91
CA ALA A 43 -13.40 -3.85 -12.59
C ALA A 43 -13.21 -4.05 -11.07
N LEU A 44 -12.48 -3.17 -10.38
CA LEU A 44 -12.33 -3.23 -8.93
C LEU A 44 -13.70 -3.12 -8.22
N ALA A 45 -14.51 -2.12 -8.59
CA ALA A 45 -15.84 -1.92 -8.02
C ALA A 45 -16.79 -3.12 -8.25
N SER A 46 -16.63 -3.85 -9.36
CA SER A 46 -17.46 -5.00 -9.68
C SER A 46 -17.30 -6.20 -8.73
N ASN A 47 -16.23 -6.23 -7.94
CA ASN A 47 -16.00 -7.28 -6.93
C ASN A 47 -17.02 -7.24 -5.79
N GLU A 48 -17.59 -6.07 -5.49
CA GLU A 48 -18.59 -5.93 -4.42
C GLU A 48 -19.74 -4.98 -4.82
N PRO A 49 -20.76 -5.47 -5.55
CA PRO A 49 -21.89 -4.66 -5.96
C PRO A 49 -22.68 -4.06 -4.79
N ALA A 50 -22.65 -4.67 -3.59
CA ALA A 50 -23.35 -4.12 -2.43
C ALA A 50 -22.68 -2.84 -1.89
N ALA A 51 -21.41 -2.58 -2.21
CA ALA A 51 -20.70 -1.35 -1.87
C ALA A 51 -21.23 -0.11 -2.62
N ASN A 52 -21.98 -0.33 -3.71
CA ASN A 52 -22.57 0.72 -4.54
C ASN A 52 -21.53 1.77 -4.96
N VAL A 53 -20.34 1.33 -5.35
CA VAL A 53 -19.25 2.22 -5.75
C VAL A 53 -19.59 2.86 -7.09
N GLU A 54 -19.58 4.19 -7.12
CA GLU A 54 -19.75 4.99 -8.31
C GLU A 54 -18.57 5.95 -8.46
N TRP A 55 -17.84 5.84 -9.57
CA TRP A 55 -16.66 6.67 -9.80
C TRP A 55 -17.02 7.97 -10.52
N ILE A 56 -16.56 9.10 -9.99
CA ILE A 56 -16.70 10.41 -10.64
C ILE A 56 -15.32 10.91 -11.04
N TYR A 57 -15.09 11.02 -12.35
CA TYR A 57 -13.80 11.40 -12.91
C TYR A 57 -13.79 12.87 -13.32
N ASN A 58 -12.74 13.57 -12.92
CA ASN A 58 -12.42 14.91 -13.41
C ASN A 58 -10.93 14.97 -13.70
N SER A 59 -10.51 15.88 -14.57
CA SER A 59 -9.09 16.02 -14.90
C SER A 59 -8.61 17.45 -15.03
N LEU A 60 -7.32 17.63 -14.76
CA LEU A 60 -6.58 18.87 -14.98
C LEU A 60 -5.27 18.54 -15.70
N SER A 61 -4.73 19.52 -16.42
CA SER A 61 -3.41 19.42 -17.06
C SER A 61 -2.59 20.66 -16.73
N VAL A 62 -1.29 20.47 -16.48
CA VAL A 62 -0.37 21.56 -16.17
C VAL A 62 0.99 21.30 -16.83
N ASN A 63 1.54 22.33 -17.46
CA ASN A 63 2.84 22.30 -18.12
C ASN A 63 3.86 23.09 -17.29
N VAL A 64 4.72 22.39 -16.56
CA VAL A 64 5.78 22.97 -15.74
C VAL A 64 6.88 23.50 -16.66
N SER A 65 7.27 24.75 -16.47
CA SER A 65 8.38 25.39 -17.18
C SER A 65 9.62 25.50 -16.28
N GLY A 66 10.81 25.47 -16.89
CA GLY A 66 12.07 25.61 -16.15
C GLY A 66 12.47 24.39 -15.31
N TYR A 67 11.86 23.22 -15.54
CA TYR A 67 12.26 21.98 -14.89
C TYR A 67 13.69 21.59 -15.29
N VAL A 68 14.55 21.36 -14.30
CA VAL A 68 15.91 20.83 -14.51
C VAL A 68 15.95 19.39 -13.99
N PRO A 69 16.10 18.39 -14.87
CA PRO A 69 16.13 16.99 -14.46
C PRO A 69 17.25 16.73 -13.45
N TRP A 70 16.90 16.05 -12.36
CA TRP A 70 17.85 15.61 -11.34
C TRP A 70 18.64 16.75 -10.66
N GLU A 71 18.11 17.98 -10.67
CA GLU A 71 18.70 19.09 -9.91
C GLU A 71 18.81 18.74 -8.43
N GLY A 72 20.01 18.92 -7.85
CA GLY A 72 20.30 18.52 -6.46
C GLY A 72 20.62 17.02 -6.27
N ALA A 73 20.78 16.25 -7.35
CA ALA A 73 21.27 14.87 -7.27
C ALA A 73 22.66 14.80 -6.62
N ARG A 74 22.94 13.68 -5.93
CA ARG A 74 24.21 13.50 -5.21
C ARG A 74 25.39 13.32 -6.17
N TRP A 75 25.10 12.83 -7.37
CA TRP A 75 26.02 12.70 -8.49
C TRP A 75 25.47 13.49 -9.69
N PRO A 76 25.70 14.82 -9.74
CA PRO A 76 25.02 15.69 -10.67
C PRO A 76 25.49 15.50 -12.12
N GLY A 77 24.58 15.74 -13.07
CA GLY A 77 24.87 15.67 -14.52
C GLY A 77 24.91 14.25 -15.10
N TRP A 78 24.65 13.21 -14.30
CA TRP A 78 24.58 11.84 -14.81
C TRP A 78 23.35 11.66 -15.71
N PRO A 79 23.45 10.88 -16.82
CA PRO A 79 22.28 10.51 -17.59
C PRO A 79 21.29 9.68 -16.75
N GLU A 80 19.99 9.78 -17.02
CA GLU A 80 18.97 9.19 -16.14
C GLU A 80 19.18 7.71 -15.84
N THR A 81 19.47 6.90 -16.87
CA THR A 81 19.65 5.45 -16.72
C THR A 81 20.81 5.08 -15.81
N TRP A 82 21.73 6.01 -15.55
CA TRP A 82 22.94 5.81 -14.74
C TRP A 82 22.66 5.99 -13.25
N TYR A 83 21.62 6.74 -12.89
CA TYR A 83 21.18 6.83 -11.49
C TYR A 83 20.71 5.49 -10.93
N ARG A 84 20.43 4.48 -11.77
CA ARG A 84 20.18 3.08 -11.36
C ARG A 84 21.41 2.36 -10.82
N GLY A 85 22.60 2.79 -11.23
CA GLY A 85 23.85 2.10 -10.93
C GLY A 85 24.80 2.16 -12.13
N PRO A 86 26.07 2.50 -11.92
CA PRO A 86 27.11 2.38 -12.94
C PRO A 86 27.70 0.96 -12.98
N ASP A 87 28.35 0.60 -14.08
CA ASP A 87 29.01 -0.71 -14.23
C ASP A 87 30.45 -0.67 -13.67
N ALA A 88 31.13 0.46 -13.81
CA ALA A 88 32.46 0.66 -13.25
C ALA A 88 32.74 2.14 -13.00
N LEU A 89 33.57 2.43 -12.00
CA LEU A 89 34.18 3.75 -11.83
C LEU A 89 35.70 3.61 -11.78
N LEU A 90 36.37 4.66 -12.26
CA LEU A 90 37.82 4.77 -12.29
C LEU A 90 38.21 6.16 -11.83
N TRP A 91 39.02 6.24 -10.79
CA TRP A 91 39.79 7.44 -10.50
C TRP A 91 41.00 7.53 -11.42
N SER A 92 41.40 8.74 -11.84
CA SER A 92 42.52 8.95 -12.75
C SER A 92 43.44 10.07 -12.22
N ASP A 93 44.54 9.69 -11.58
CA ASP A 93 45.61 10.63 -11.18
C ASP A 93 46.16 11.48 -12.35
N PRO A 94 46.28 10.98 -13.60
CA PRO A 94 46.85 11.78 -14.68
C PRO A 94 46.13 13.11 -14.98
N ASN A 95 44.86 13.23 -14.59
CA ASN A 95 44.05 14.42 -14.87
C ASN A 95 43.05 14.78 -13.78
N ASP A 96 43.14 14.15 -12.62
CA ASP A 96 42.26 14.33 -11.47
C ASP A 96 40.76 14.18 -11.79
N LYS A 97 40.42 13.29 -12.73
CA LYS A 97 39.03 13.01 -13.14
C LYS A 97 38.57 11.63 -12.70
N ILE A 98 37.25 11.49 -12.62
CA ILE A 98 36.60 10.19 -12.46
C ILE A 98 35.98 9.81 -13.79
N TYR A 99 36.20 8.58 -14.24
CA TYR A 99 35.54 7.99 -15.39
C TYR A 99 34.52 6.99 -14.88
N CYS A 100 33.26 7.24 -15.19
CA CYS A 100 32.15 6.34 -14.85
C CYS A 100 31.69 5.69 -16.14
N PHE A 101 31.50 4.36 -16.13
CA PHE A 101 31.18 3.58 -17.31
C PHE A 101 29.82 2.90 -17.14
N LYS A 102 29.05 2.85 -18.23
CA LYS A 102 27.80 2.11 -18.31
C LYS A 102 27.55 1.63 -19.73
N GLY A 103 27.35 0.33 -19.91
CA GLY A 103 27.19 -0.32 -21.19
C GLY A 103 28.39 -0.07 -22.12
N SER A 104 28.13 0.59 -23.25
CA SER A 104 29.15 0.96 -24.24
C SER A 104 29.62 2.42 -24.14
N GLU A 105 29.22 3.14 -23.11
CA GLU A 105 29.48 4.56 -22.94
C GLU A 105 30.19 4.87 -21.62
N TYR A 106 30.79 6.06 -21.54
CA TYR A 106 31.39 6.59 -20.33
C TYR A 106 31.07 8.08 -20.18
N ILE A 107 31.00 8.54 -18.94
CA ILE A 107 31.01 9.95 -18.56
C ILE A 107 32.31 10.27 -17.83
N ARG A 108 32.78 11.51 -17.94
CA ARG A 108 33.90 12.01 -17.15
C ARG A 108 33.41 13.05 -16.16
N ILE A 109 33.77 12.88 -14.91
CA ILE A 109 33.31 13.69 -13.77
C ILE A 109 34.49 14.47 -13.23
N ASP A 110 34.24 15.73 -12.87
CA ASP A 110 35.22 16.65 -12.30
C ASP A 110 34.94 16.94 -10.82
N PRO A 111 35.68 16.30 -9.88
CA PRO A 111 35.55 16.61 -8.46
C PRO A 111 35.85 18.09 -8.13
N ALA A 112 36.71 18.76 -8.90
CA ALA A 112 37.04 20.17 -8.69
C ALA A 112 35.89 21.12 -9.08
N ASN A 113 34.97 20.66 -9.94
CA ASN A 113 33.76 21.40 -10.33
C ASN A 113 32.51 20.83 -9.64
N GLY A 114 32.63 20.49 -8.35
CA GLY A 114 31.49 20.00 -7.57
C GLY A 114 30.94 18.65 -8.06
N TRP A 115 31.81 17.77 -8.56
CA TRP A 115 31.45 16.43 -9.04
C TRP A 115 30.52 16.42 -10.26
N GLN A 116 30.52 17.50 -11.04
CA GLN A 116 29.74 17.60 -12.28
C GLN A 116 30.33 16.76 -13.40
N VAL A 117 29.47 16.28 -14.29
CA VAL A 117 29.88 15.68 -15.56
C VAL A 117 30.43 16.78 -16.48
N ASP A 118 31.57 16.52 -17.10
CA ASP A 118 32.18 17.41 -18.07
C ASP A 118 31.25 17.61 -19.29
N PRO A 119 31.27 18.79 -19.94
CA PRO A 119 30.53 19.00 -21.18
C PRO A 119 30.93 18.02 -22.30
N GLY A 120 29.95 17.57 -23.10
CA GLY A 120 30.17 16.68 -24.25
C GLY A 120 30.22 15.19 -23.92
N TYR A 121 29.77 14.80 -22.73
CA TYR A 121 29.51 13.42 -22.32
C TYR A 121 27.99 13.16 -22.22
N PRO A 122 27.52 11.90 -22.33
CA PRO A 122 28.28 10.65 -22.47
C PRO A 122 29.00 10.52 -23.82
N LYS A 123 30.04 9.69 -23.85
CA LYS A 123 30.78 9.34 -25.08
C LYS A 123 30.86 7.81 -25.24
N PRO A 124 30.84 7.29 -26.48
CA PRO A 124 31.16 5.89 -26.74
C PRO A 124 32.57 5.56 -26.23
N ILE A 125 32.73 4.39 -25.60
CA ILE A 125 34.05 3.90 -25.18
C ILE A 125 34.93 3.67 -26.42
N ILE A 126 34.40 2.91 -27.38
CA ILE A 126 35.07 2.62 -28.65
C ILE A 126 35.24 3.92 -29.45
N GLY A 127 36.47 4.19 -29.88
CA GLY A 127 36.84 5.39 -30.64
C GLY A 127 37.26 6.59 -29.77
N ASN A 128 37.03 6.57 -28.45
CA ASN A 128 37.50 7.60 -27.53
C ASN A 128 38.63 7.11 -26.60
N TRP A 129 38.83 5.80 -26.50
CA TRP A 129 40.00 5.19 -25.86
C TRP A 129 40.89 4.54 -26.94
N PRO A 130 42.17 4.93 -27.07
CA PRO A 130 43.06 4.42 -28.10
C PRO A 130 43.24 2.89 -28.03
N ASP A 131 43.16 2.24 -29.20
CA ASP A 131 43.36 0.79 -29.38
C ASP A 131 42.46 -0.11 -28.51
N TRP A 132 41.29 0.41 -28.10
CA TRP A 132 40.32 -0.34 -27.32
C TRP A 132 39.81 -1.58 -28.08
N PRO A 133 39.90 -2.80 -27.52
CA PRO A 133 39.48 -4.01 -28.22
C PRO A 133 37.97 -4.04 -28.47
N ALA A 134 37.56 -4.33 -29.71
CA ALA A 134 36.16 -4.25 -30.13
C ALA A 134 35.20 -5.15 -29.33
N HIS A 135 35.68 -6.29 -28.83
CA HIS A 135 34.87 -7.20 -28.01
C HIS A 135 34.82 -6.79 -26.53
N PHE A 136 35.56 -5.76 -26.10
CA PHE A 136 35.66 -5.33 -24.70
C PHE A 136 34.58 -4.29 -24.35
N THR A 137 33.31 -4.65 -24.57
CA THR A 137 32.11 -3.87 -24.22
C THR A 137 31.51 -4.31 -22.88
N ASN A 138 30.71 -3.49 -22.19
CA ASN A 138 30.09 -3.84 -20.90
C ASN A 138 31.14 -4.27 -19.86
N ILE A 139 32.04 -3.36 -19.53
CA ILE A 139 33.10 -3.61 -18.56
C ILE A 139 32.50 -3.77 -17.15
N SER A 140 33.10 -4.61 -16.32
CA SER A 140 32.57 -4.91 -14.98
C SER A 140 33.36 -4.21 -13.86
N ALA A 141 34.60 -3.78 -14.12
CA ALA A 141 35.38 -3.05 -13.13
C ALA A 141 36.51 -2.26 -13.79
N ALA A 142 36.96 -1.19 -13.14
CA ALA A 142 38.11 -0.40 -13.57
C ALA A 142 38.96 0.04 -12.37
N LEU A 143 40.28 0.01 -12.52
CA LEU A 143 41.26 0.22 -11.45
C LEU A 143 42.35 1.17 -11.89
N TRP A 144 42.66 2.14 -11.03
CA TRP A 144 43.91 2.88 -11.06
C TRP A 144 45.01 2.11 -10.32
N GLY A 145 46.04 1.69 -11.04
CA GLY A 145 47.23 1.06 -10.48
C GLY A 145 48.25 2.10 -10.04
N ASP A 146 47.98 2.81 -8.95
CA ASP A 146 48.82 3.90 -8.42
C ASP A 146 50.34 3.60 -8.43
N PRO A 147 50.82 2.40 -8.02
CA PRO A 147 52.26 2.13 -7.97
C PRO A 147 52.96 2.04 -9.33
N ASN A 148 52.22 1.78 -10.41
CA ASN A 148 52.78 1.68 -11.76
C ASN A 148 52.21 2.67 -12.77
N GLY A 149 51.27 3.52 -12.33
CA GLY A 149 50.63 4.53 -13.16
C GLY A 149 49.78 3.97 -14.31
N LYS A 150 49.33 2.71 -14.22
CA LYS A 150 48.53 2.05 -15.27
C LYS A 150 47.06 1.98 -14.88
N ILE A 151 46.19 1.98 -15.89
CA ILE A 151 44.77 1.69 -15.71
C ILE A 151 44.53 0.23 -16.08
N TYR A 152 43.74 -0.47 -15.27
CA TYR A 152 43.30 -1.83 -15.55
C TYR A 152 41.78 -1.82 -15.71
N VAL A 153 41.27 -2.47 -16.76
CA VAL A 153 39.83 -2.59 -16.99
C VAL A 153 39.49 -4.05 -17.16
N PHE A 154 38.43 -4.50 -16.51
CA PHE A 154 38.05 -5.91 -16.39
C PHE A 154 36.72 -6.17 -17.12
N LYS A 155 36.64 -7.34 -17.77
CA LYS A 155 35.42 -7.84 -18.40
C LYS A 155 35.47 -9.37 -18.41
N GLY A 156 34.49 -10.01 -17.79
CA GLY A 156 34.47 -11.47 -17.66
C GLY A 156 35.77 -11.96 -17.05
N ASN A 157 36.39 -12.97 -17.64
CA ASN A 157 37.66 -13.54 -17.20
C ASN A 157 38.90 -12.86 -17.81
N GLU A 158 38.76 -11.71 -18.47
CA GLU A 158 39.84 -10.97 -19.11
C GLU A 158 40.00 -9.56 -18.52
N TYR A 159 41.18 -8.99 -18.74
CA TYR A 159 41.45 -7.59 -18.44
C TYR A 159 42.37 -6.96 -19.48
N ILE A 160 42.24 -5.65 -19.65
CA ILE A 160 43.15 -4.81 -20.44
C ILE A 160 43.95 -3.90 -19.52
N ARG A 161 45.11 -3.45 -19.99
CA ARG A 161 45.95 -2.48 -19.28
C ARG A 161 46.28 -1.31 -20.20
N ILE A 162 46.07 -0.11 -19.71
CA ILE A 162 46.22 1.15 -20.45
C ILE A 162 47.30 1.99 -19.77
N ASP A 163 48.10 2.68 -20.60
CA ASP A 163 49.16 3.58 -20.16
C ASP A 163 48.82 5.05 -20.45
N PRO A 164 48.32 5.81 -19.45
CA PRO A 164 48.10 7.25 -19.59
C PRO A 164 49.36 8.04 -19.93
N SER A 165 50.54 7.59 -19.48
CA SER A 165 51.82 8.27 -19.76
C SER A 165 52.27 8.11 -21.21
N ASN A 166 51.75 7.10 -21.90
CA ASN A 166 51.96 6.85 -23.32
C ASN A 166 50.70 7.22 -24.14
N GLY A 167 50.12 8.38 -23.86
CA GLY A 167 48.98 8.89 -24.63
C GLY A 167 47.71 8.03 -24.51
N TRP A 168 47.49 7.39 -23.35
CA TRP A 168 46.32 6.54 -23.07
C TRP A 168 46.23 5.29 -23.95
N GLN A 169 47.36 4.83 -24.48
CA GLN A 169 47.46 3.64 -25.33
C GLN A 169 47.22 2.34 -24.55
N LEU A 170 46.56 1.38 -25.19
CA LEU A 170 46.52 -0.01 -24.71
C LEU A 170 47.94 -0.59 -24.74
N ASP A 171 48.37 -1.20 -23.63
CA ASP A 171 49.67 -1.88 -23.58
C ASP A 171 49.70 -3.08 -24.57
N SER A 172 50.85 -3.30 -25.21
CA SER A 172 51.03 -4.43 -26.10
C SER A 172 50.83 -5.78 -25.38
N GLY A 173 50.13 -6.71 -26.03
CA GLY A 173 49.85 -8.04 -25.50
C GLY A 173 48.62 -8.13 -24.58
N TYR A 174 47.76 -7.11 -24.59
CA TYR A 174 46.42 -7.13 -23.98
C TYR A 174 45.31 -7.22 -25.04
N PRO A 175 44.12 -7.77 -24.74
CA PRO A 175 43.66 -8.34 -23.46
C PRO A 175 44.44 -9.56 -22.97
N LYS A 176 44.39 -9.82 -21.66
CA LYS A 176 44.96 -11.02 -21.01
C LYS A 176 43.92 -11.69 -20.11
N PRO A 177 44.01 -13.02 -19.92
CA PRO A 177 43.20 -13.69 -18.90
C PRO A 177 43.60 -13.20 -17.51
N ILE A 178 42.62 -13.02 -16.63
CA ILE A 178 42.87 -12.72 -15.21
C ILE A 178 43.62 -13.90 -14.56
N ALA A 179 43.18 -15.12 -14.87
CA ALA A 179 43.83 -16.35 -14.44
C ALA A 179 45.32 -16.36 -14.80
N GLY A 180 46.17 -16.62 -13.81
CA GLY A 180 47.63 -16.71 -13.97
C GLY A 180 48.36 -15.37 -14.16
N ASN A 181 47.66 -14.25 -14.29
CA ASN A 181 48.27 -12.92 -14.42
C ASN A 181 48.12 -12.04 -13.16
N TRP A 182 47.35 -12.50 -12.17
CA TRP A 182 47.23 -11.90 -10.83
C TRP A 182 47.72 -12.92 -9.78
N PRO A 183 48.96 -12.79 -9.28
CA PRO A 183 49.58 -13.80 -8.43
C PRO A 183 48.78 -14.13 -7.16
N GLY A 184 48.55 -15.42 -6.93
CA GLY A 184 47.81 -15.91 -5.77
C GLY A 184 46.30 -15.65 -5.79
N LEU A 185 45.75 -15.08 -6.86
CA LEU A 185 44.32 -14.82 -6.98
C LEU A 185 43.54 -16.14 -7.02
N ASP A 186 42.49 -16.22 -6.23
CA ASP A 186 41.57 -17.37 -6.18
C ASP A 186 40.88 -17.61 -7.54
N ALA A 187 40.58 -18.88 -7.84
CA ALA A 187 39.98 -19.28 -9.11
C ALA A 187 38.61 -18.61 -9.35
N GLU A 188 37.80 -18.41 -8.30
CA GLU A 188 36.50 -17.74 -8.44
C GLU A 188 36.69 -16.28 -8.88
N PHE A 189 37.68 -15.57 -8.34
CA PHE A 189 38.00 -14.20 -8.75
C PHE A 189 38.66 -14.13 -10.14
N ALA A 190 39.34 -15.20 -10.57
CA ALA A 190 39.90 -15.27 -11.92
C ALA A 190 38.83 -15.36 -13.03
N ASP A 191 37.62 -15.81 -12.70
CA ASP A 191 36.50 -15.87 -13.64
C ASP A 191 35.79 -14.51 -13.84
N GLY A 192 36.13 -13.51 -13.02
CA GLY A 192 35.72 -12.13 -13.21
C GLY A 192 35.52 -11.35 -11.92
N ILE A 193 35.56 -10.01 -12.07
CA ILE A 193 35.54 -9.03 -10.99
C ILE A 193 34.33 -8.12 -11.17
N ASP A 194 33.52 -7.94 -10.12
CA ASP A 194 32.30 -7.11 -10.17
C ASP A 194 32.54 -5.65 -9.76
N ALA A 195 33.57 -5.39 -8.96
CA ALA A 195 34.01 -4.05 -8.65
C ALA A 195 35.45 -4.07 -8.12
N CYS A 196 36.18 -2.97 -8.31
CA CYS A 196 37.51 -2.84 -7.74
C CYS A 196 37.89 -1.40 -7.39
N LEU A 197 38.82 -1.24 -6.46
CA LEU A 197 39.44 0.04 -6.16
C LEU A 197 40.89 -0.14 -5.71
N PHE A 198 41.70 0.92 -5.84
CA PHE A 198 42.97 1.05 -5.15
C PHE A 198 42.79 1.99 -3.96
N ALA A 199 43.01 1.50 -2.75
CA ALA A 199 42.88 2.29 -1.54
C ALA A 199 44.20 2.96 -1.19
N LYS A 200 44.35 4.26 -1.49
CA LYS A 200 45.58 4.99 -1.17
C LYS A 200 45.90 5.02 0.32
N ALA A 201 44.88 4.93 1.19
CA ALA A 201 45.05 4.87 2.64
C ALA A 201 45.94 3.73 3.14
N ASN A 202 46.03 2.61 2.42
CA ASN A 202 46.90 1.49 2.80
C ASN A 202 47.70 0.90 1.63
N GLY A 203 47.62 1.50 0.44
CA GLY A 203 48.33 1.07 -0.76
C GLY A 203 47.86 -0.28 -1.31
N LYS A 204 46.66 -0.75 -0.97
CA LYS A 204 46.14 -2.07 -1.38
C LYS A 204 45.06 -1.94 -2.45
N VAL A 205 44.98 -2.95 -3.30
CA VAL A 205 43.87 -3.14 -4.24
C VAL A 205 42.83 -4.04 -3.60
N TYR A 206 41.56 -3.70 -3.79
CA TYR A 206 40.43 -4.52 -3.36
C TYR A 206 39.62 -4.94 -4.57
N PHE A 207 39.38 -6.23 -4.73
CA PHE A 207 38.43 -6.78 -5.70
C PHE A 207 37.22 -7.33 -4.97
N PHE A 208 36.04 -7.05 -5.50
CA PHE A 208 34.76 -7.53 -4.99
C PHE A 208 34.12 -8.48 -6.01
N LYS A 209 33.45 -9.52 -5.49
CA LYS A 209 32.72 -10.49 -6.30
C LYS A 209 31.39 -10.86 -5.65
N LYS A 210 30.33 -10.84 -6.46
CA LYS A 210 28.96 -11.25 -6.15
C LYS A 210 28.78 -12.73 -6.49
N TYR A 211 27.91 -13.41 -5.76
CA TYR A 211 27.60 -14.83 -5.97
C TYR A 211 26.09 -15.04 -5.94
N PRO A 212 25.47 -15.66 -6.96
CA PRO A 212 24.05 -15.99 -6.92
C PRO A 212 23.73 -16.87 -5.71
N GLY A 213 22.84 -16.41 -4.82
CA GLY A 213 22.41 -17.17 -3.64
C GLY A 213 23.43 -17.26 -2.49
N GLU A 214 24.59 -16.62 -2.60
CA GLU A 214 25.62 -16.59 -1.55
C GLU A 214 26.07 -15.16 -1.22
N PRO A 215 26.53 -14.87 0.02
CA PRO A 215 27.05 -13.56 0.37
C PRO A 215 28.27 -13.17 -0.49
N PRO A 216 28.42 -11.88 -0.85
CA PRO A 216 29.58 -11.41 -1.61
C PRO A 216 30.88 -11.54 -0.83
N LYS A 217 31.95 -11.76 -1.57
CA LYS A 217 33.31 -11.86 -1.03
C LYS A 217 34.18 -10.74 -1.62
N TYR A 218 35.30 -10.50 -0.97
CA TYR A 218 36.35 -9.63 -1.49
C TYR A 218 37.73 -10.27 -1.29
N VAL A 219 38.68 -9.89 -2.14
CA VAL A 219 40.10 -10.16 -1.96
C VAL A 219 40.87 -8.85 -1.82
N ARG A 220 42.03 -8.92 -1.16
CA ARG A 220 42.95 -7.78 -1.05
C ARG A 220 44.28 -8.16 -1.68
N ILE A 221 44.79 -7.29 -2.54
CA ILE A 221 46.02 -7.48 -3.30
C ILE A 221 47.02 -6.42 -2.88
N ASP A 222 48.28 -6.81 -2.77
CA ASP A 222 49.40 -5.95 -2.40
C ASP A 222 50.34 -5.69 -3.58
N PRO A 223 50.19 -4.56 -4.28
CA PRO A 223 51.13 -4.14 -5.31
C PRO A 223 52.59 -4.04 -4.84
N ALA A 224 52.84 -3.67 -3.57
CA ALA A 224 54.19 -3.56 -3.03
C ALA A 224 54.84 -4.94 -2.81
N ASN A 225 54.03 -6.00 -2.70
CA ASN A 225 54.47 -7.39 -2.65
C ASN A 225 54.25 -8.08 -4.01
N GLY A 226 54.62 -7.42 -5.11
CA GLY A 226 54.57 -8.01 -6.45
C GLY A 226 53.15 -8.34 -6.94
N TRP A 227 52.15 -7.57 -6.49
CA TRP A 227 50.74 -7.77 -6.84
C TRP A 227 50.16 -9.11 -6.36
N ASN A 228 50.74 -9.69 -5.29
CA ASN A 228 50.21 -10.90 -4.68
C ASN A 228 48.91 -10.63 -3.90
N MET A 229 47.97 -11.56 -3.96
CA MET A 229 46.86 -11.61 -3.02
C MET A 229 47.39 -11.81 -1.58
N ASP A 230 46.89 -11.02 -0.63
CA ASP A 230 47.23 -11.17 0.78
C ASP A 230 46.76 -12.55 1.30
N PRO A 231 47.49 -13.18 2.25
CA PRO A 231 47.05 -14.43 2.87
C PRO A 231 45.71 -14.30 3.61
N GLY A 232 44.89 -15.36 3.57
CA GLY A 232 43.60 -15.43 4.29
C GLY A 232 42.42 -14.79 3.56
N TYR A 233 42.56 -14.54 2.25
CA TYR A 233 41.51 -14.17 1.33
C TYR A 233 41.15 -15.35 0.39
N PRO A 234 39.94 -15.41 -0.19
CA PRO A 234 38.84 -14.42 -0.09
C PRO A 234 38.15 -14.38 1.28
N LYS A 235 37.56 -13.23 1.62
CA LYS A 235 36.77 -13.04 2.85
C LYS A 235 35.35 -12.56 2.53
N PRO A 236 34.34 -12.89 3.34
CA PRO A 236 33.02 -12.29 3.20
C PRO A 236 33.09 -10.78 3.43
N ILE A 237 32.30 -10.00 2.68
CA ILE A 237 32.18 -8.55 2.94
C ILE A 237 31.53 -8.31 4.31
N ALA A 238 30.47 -9.08 4.61
CA ALA A 238 29.80 -9.07 5.91
C ALA A 238 30.80 -9.26 7.06
N GLY A 239 30.74 -8.36 8.05
CA GLY A 239 31.62 -8.39 9.22
C GLY A 239 33.07 -7.93 8.99
N ASN A 240 33.49 -7.69 7.74
CA ASN A 240 34.84 -7.22 7.41
C ASN A 240 34.88 -5.79 6.86
N TRP A 241 33.73 -5.23 6.50
CA TRP A 241 33.53 -3.85 6.08
C TRP A 241 32.49 -3.18 7.00
N PRO A 242 32.93 -2.45 8.04
CA PRO A 242 32.03 -1.95 9.07
C PRO A 242 30.98 -0.95 8.55
N GLY A 243 29.74 -1.13 8.99
CA GLY A 243 28.63 -0.23 8.66
C GLY A 243 27.94 -0.49 7.31
N LEU A 244 28.38 -1.48 6.53
CA LEU A 244 27.64 -1.91 5.34
C LEU A 244 26.36 -2.65 5.73
N ASP A 245 25.25 -2.29 5.08
CA ASP A 245 23.95 -2.93 5.26
C ASP A 245 23.80 -4.20 4.39
N GLU A 246 22.62 -4.81 4.45
CA GLU A 246 22.32 -6.06 3.73
C GLU A 246 22.41 -5.92 2.20
N VAL A 247 22.25 -4.72 1.64
CA VAL A 247 22.27 -4.56 0.17
C VAL A 247 23.68 -4.59 -0.43
N PHE A 248 24.69 -4.61 0.44
CA PHE A 248 26.09 -4.88 0.08
C PHE A 248 26.62 -6.20 0.62
N THR A 249 25.88 -6.88 1.50
CA THR A 249 26.41 -8.03 2.28
C THR A 249 25.54 -9.29 2.22
N GLY A 250 24.30 -9.18 1.77
CA GLY A 250 23.35 -10.28 1.68
C GLY A 250 23.60 -11.20 0.48
N PRO A 251 22.98 -12.39 0.45
CA PRO A 251 23.11 -13.33 -0.66
C PRO A 251 22.72 -12.74 -2.02
N GLY A 252 23.55 -12.92 -3.05
CA GLY A 252 23.31 -12.34 -4.39
C GLY A 252 23.50 -10.82 -4.46
N LYS A 253 23.89 -10.17 -3.36
CA LYS A 253 24.13 -8.72 -3.29
C LYS A 253 25.63 -8.42 -3.36
N GLY A 254 25.98 -7.13 -3.35
CA GLY A 254 27.36 -6.66 -3.28
C GLY A 254 27.61 -5.40 -4.09
N PRO A 255 28.83 -4.83 -4.03
CA PRO A 255 29.20 -3.69 -4.85
C PRO A 255 29.11 -4.03 -6.36
N ALA A 256 28.43 -3.18 -7.12
CA ALA A 256 28.39 -3.20 -8.58
C ALA A 256 29.45 -2.28 -9.20
N ALA A 257 29.89 -1.28 -8.45
CA ALA A 257 31.05 -0.48 -8.80
C ALA A 257 31.69 0.07 -7.53
N ALA A 258 32.98 0.37 -7.62
CA ALA A 258 33.75 0.89 -6.51
C ALA A 258 34.66 2.02 -6.99
N LEU A 259 34.88 3.01 -6.13
CA LEU A 259 35.71 4.18 -6.43
C LEU A 259 36.53 4.55 -5.19
N TRP A 260 37.81 4.82 -5.41
CA TRP A 260 38.59 5.67 -4.51
C TRP A 260 38.41 7.12 -4.93
N GLY A 261 37.81 7.94 -4.07
CA GLY A 261 37.54 9.34 -4.35
C GLY A 261 38.64 10.24 -3.83
N GLU A 262 39.33 10.92 -4.74
CA GLU A 262 40.12 12.11 -4.43
C GLU A 262 39.29 13.36 -4.77
N PRO A 263 39.50 14.49 -4.06
CA PRO A 263 40.57 14.77 -3.10
C PRO A 263 40.26 14.39 -1.64
N ASN A 264 39.12 13.74 -1.36
CA ASN A 264 38.66 13.54 0.01
C ASN A 264 39.14 12.23 0.67
N GLY A 265 39.85 11.38 -0.07
CA GLY A 265 40.39 10.10 0.40
C GLY A 265 39.31 9.11 0.87
N LYS A 266 38.09 9.21 0.34
CA LYS A 266 36.96 8.34 0.72
C LYS A 266 36.78 7.21 -0.27
N ILE A 267 36.18 6.12 0.19
CA ILE A 267 35.75 5.02 -0.67
C ILE A 267 34.27 5.16 -0.95
N TYR A 268 33.86 4.92 -2.20
CA TYR A 268 32.47 4.90 -2.61
C TYR A 268 32.16 3.52 -3.17
N LEU A 269 31.16 2.84 -2.61
CA LEU A 269 30.65 1.58 -3.13
C LEU A 269 29.23 1.80 -3.62
N PHE A 270 28.98 1.48 -4.89
CA PHE A 270 27.69 1.60 -5.55
C PHE A 270 27.07 0.22 -5.65
N THR A 271 25.75 0.16 -5.54
CA THR A 271 24.99 -1.06 -5.77
C THR A 271 24.01 -0.86 -6.92
N ASP A 272 23.91 -1.87 -7.76
CA ASP A 272 22.89 -2.05 -8.79
C ASP A 272 21.61 -2.66 -8.20
N ASP A 273 21.61 -2.95 -6.90
CA ASP A 273 20.50 -3.56 -6.20
C ASP A 273 19.30 -2.60 -6.07
N SER A 274 18.47 -2.65 -7.09
CA SER A 274 17.05 -2.37 -6.98
C SER A 274 16.40 -3.50 -6.17
N THR A 275 16.49 -3.49 -4.84
CA THR A 275 15.75 -4.41 -3.93
C THR A 275 14.22 -4.26 -4.00
N GLY A 276 13.67 -3.72 -5.10
CA GLY A 276 12.26 -3.65 -5.38
C GLY A 276 12.11 -3.52 -6.89
N TRP A 277 11.11 -4.23 -7.45
CA TRP A 277 10.80 -4.41 -8.87
C TRP A 277 10.57 -3.11 -9.69
N ALA A 278 10.88 -1.94 -9.12
CA ALA A 278 10.54 -0.67 -9.75
C ALA A 278 11.43 0.52 -9.32
N ARG A 279 12.44 0.35 -8.45
CA ARG A 279 13.23 1.51 -7.98
C ARG A 279 14.16 2.01 -9.10
N ILE A 280 13.94 3.25 -9.54
CA ILE A 280 14.63 3.89 -10.68
C ILE A 280 16.00 4.47 -10.26
N VAL A 281 16.29 4.50 -8.95
CA VAL A 281 17.53 5.08 -8.40
C VAL A 281 18.24 4.07 -7.51
N GLY A 282 19.46 3.70 -7.91
CA GLY A 282 20.40 2.89 -7.15
C GLY A 282 20.94 3.64 -5.92
N ARG A 283 21.76 2.94 -5.13
CA ARG A 283 22.31 3.47 -3.88
C ARG A 283 23.82 3.40 -3.87
N TYR A 284 24.41 4.23 -3.04
CA TYR A 284 25.82 4.15 -2.72
C TYR A 284 26.05 4.40 -1.24
N VAL A 285 27.18 3.91 -0.74
CA VAL A 285 27.75 4.27 0.56
C VAL A 285 29.04 5.04 0.35
N ARG A 286 29.38 5.88 1.32
CA ARG A 286 30.71 6.48 1.44
C ARG A 286 31.37 5.96 2.70
N ILE A 287 32.61 5.53 2.58
CA ILE A 287 33.40 4.91 3.63
C ILE A 287 34.61 5.78 3.91
N ASP A 288 34.93 5.92 5.20
CA ASP A 288 36.08 6.69 5.68
C ASP A 288 37.20 5.77 6.20
N PRO A 289 38.26 5.53 5.39
CA PRO A 289 39.44 4.82 5.86
C PRO A 289 40.09 5.47 7.10
N ALA A 290 40.00 6.79 7.25
CA ALA A 290 40.57 7.51 8.38
C ALA A 290 39.80 7.29 9.70
N ASN A 291 38.53 6.87 9.59
CA ASN A 291 37.67 6.53 10.71
C ASN A 291 37.47 5.00 10.80
N GLY A 292 38.54 4.22 10.63
CA GLY A 292 38.48 2.78 10.79
C GLY A 292 37.64 2.06 9.73
N TRP A 293 37.58 2.59 8.50
CA TRP A 293 36.84 2.02 7.37
C TRP A 293 35.32 1.93 7.59
N GLN A 294 34.80 2.79 8.47
CA GLN A 294 33.37 2.88 8.74
C GLN A 294 32.62 3.54 7.58
N VAL A 295 31.40 3.08 7.31
CA VAL A 295 30.43 3.83 6.51
C VAL A 295 30.09 5.13 7.24
N ASP A 296 30.11 6.25 6.52
CA ASP A 296 29.75 7.57 7.05
C ASP A 296 28.28 7.61 7.50
N ASP A 297 27.98 8.45 8.49
CA ASP A 297 26.61 8.65 8.96
C ASP A 297 25.67 9.14 7.84
N GLY A 298 24.45 8.59 7.83
CA GLY A 298 23.41 8.94 6.86
C GLY A 298 23.53 8.23 5.50
N TYR A 299 24.37 7.20 5.40
CA TYR A 299 24.41 6.26 4.27
C TYR A 299 23.69 4.95 4.59
N PRO A 300 23.21 4.19 3.57
CA PRO A 300 23.30 4.48 2.14
C PRO A 300 22.43 5.65 1.66
N LYS A 301 22.87 6.32 0.60
CA LYS A 301 22.13 7.42 -0.06
C LYS A 301 21.74 7.03 -1.48
N PRO A 302 20.66 7.60 -2.05
CA PRO A 302 20.39 7.47 -3.48
C PRO A 302 21.53 8.09 -4.27
N ILE A 303 21.89 7.48 -5.41
CA ILE A 303 22.85 8.07 -6.36
C ILE A 303 22.30 9.41 -6.89
N GLY A 304 21.02 9.41 -7.25
CA GLY A 304 20.28 10.58 -7.70
C GLY A 304 19.59 11.33 -6.56
N LEU A 305 18.27 11.45 -6.66
CA LEU A 305 17.38 12.07 -5.67
C LEU A 305 16.67 11.03 -4.81
N SER A 306 16.25 11.42 -3.60
CA SER A 306 15.24 10.66 -2.87
C SER A 306 13.87 10.80 -3.53
N ALA A 307 12.90 9.98 -3.11
CA ALA A 307 11.55 10.01 -3.68
C ALA A 307 10.86 11.36 -3.47
N GLY A 308 10.99 11.90 -2.26
CA GLY A 308 10.43 13.22 -1.92
C GLY A 308 11.05 14.34 -2.75
N GLU A 309 12.38 14.34 -2.92
CA GLU A 309 13.07 15.36 -3.71
C GLU A 309 12.73 15.28 -5.20
N ALA A 310 12.66 14.07 -5.77
CA ALA A 310 12.30 13.89 -7.18
C ALA A 310 10.87 14.37 -7.47
N GLU A 311 9.90 14.01 -6.61
CA GLU A 311 8.51 14.47 -6.72
C GLU A 311 8.41 15.98 -6.50
N GLN A 312 9.18 16.53 -5.55
CA GLN A 312 9.16 17.95 -5.21
C GLN A 312 9.46 18.87 -6.41
N LEU A 313 10.47 18.52 -7.23
CA LEU A 313 10.94 19.36 -8.34
C LEU A 313 9.86 19.72 -9.37
N TRP A 314 8.86 18.86 -9.55
CA TRP A 314 7.75 19.12 -10.49
C TRP A 314 6.41 19.29 -9.79
N ARG A 315 6.16 18.64 -8.65
CA ARG A 315 4.88 18.71 -7.94
C ARG A 315 4.61 20.10 -7.41
N GLU A 316 5.61 20.75 -6.82
CA GLU A 316 5.45 22.09 -6.24
C GLU A 316 5.13 23.15 -7.29
N PRO A 317 5.90 23.30 -8.38
CA PRO A 317 5.53 24.24 -9.43
C PRO A 317 4.20 23.88 -10.09
N ALA A 318 3.86 22.59 -10.24
CA ALA A 318 2.55 22.17 -10.75
C ALA A 318 1.39 22.63 -9.85
N LEU A 319 1.48 22.40 -8.54
CA LEU A 319 0.47 22.83 -7.58
C LEU A 319 0.31 24.35 -7.57
N THR A 320 1.43 25.09 -7.54
CA THR A 320 1.40 26.55 -7.56
C THR A 320 0.76 27.10 -8.84
N GLN A 321 1.05 26.51 -10.00
CA GLN A 321 0.41 26.91 -11.27
C GLN A 321 -1.09 26.59 -11.30
N LEU A 322 -1.52 25.51 -10.64
CA LEU A 322 -2.93 25.15 -10.49
C LEU A 322 -3.67 25.99 -9.42
N GLY A 323 -2.96 26.87 -8.71
CA GLY A 323 -3.54 27.76 -7.69
C GLY A 323 -3.65 27.15 -6.30
N PHE A 324 -2.90 26.08 -6.01
CA PHE A 324 -2.83 25.41 -4.72
C PHE A 324 -1.51 25.69 -4.00
N ASP A 325 -1.50 25.52 -2.68
CA ASP A 325 -0.28 25.67 -1.89
C ASP A 325 0.80 24.66 -2.32
N PRO A 326 2.10 24.98 -2.19
CA PRO A 326 3.14 23.97 -2.36
C PRO A 326 3.09 22.93 -1.21
N GLY A 327 3.78 21.81 -1.38
CA GLY A 327 3.80 20.76 -0.34
C GLY A 327 2.55 19.87 -0.30
N TRP A 328 2.37 19.15 0.81
CA TRP A 328 1.33 18.13 0.96
C TRP A 328 -0.06 18.71 1.20
N ASP A 329 -0.15 19.89 1.80
CA ASP A 329 -1.43 20.59 2.00
C ASP A 329 -2.07 20.95 0.65
N GLY A 330 -1.28 21.36 -0.35
CA GLY A 330 -1.78 21.59 -1.70
C GLY A 330 -2.31 20.34 -2.40
N VAL A 331 -1.69 19.19 -2.19
CA VAL A 331 -2.22 17.91 -2.71
C VAL A 331 -3.58 17.61 -2.08
N LYS A 332 -3.72 17.87 -0.77
CA LYS A 332 -5.02 17.72 -0.09
C LYS A 332 -6.04 18.72 -0.64
N GLN A 333 -5.69 19.99 -0.82
CA GLN A 333 -6.57 21.00 -1.40
C GLN A 333 -7.04 20.60 -2.81
N LEU A 334 -6.16 20.04 -3.63
CA LEU A 334 -6.48 19.54 -4.96
C LEU A 334 -7.44 18.35 -4.92
N SER A 335 -7.27 17.42 -3.98
CA SER A 335 -8.21 16.32 -3.72
C SER A 335 -9.57 16.83 -3.26
N ASP A 336 -9.59 17.73 -2.27
CA ASP A 336 -10.81 18.35 -1.75
C ASP A 336 -11.53 19.14 -2.86
N PHE A 337 -10.79 19.78 -3.78
CA PHE A 337 -11.35 20.50 -4.93
C PHE A 337 -12.19 19.58 -5.83
N PHE A 338 -11.65 18.43 -6.24
CA PHE A 338 -12.40 17.47 -7.07
C PHE A 338 -13.55 16.81 -6.30
N GLN A 339 -13.33 16.46 -5.03
CA GLN A 339 -14.38 15.89 -4.19
C GLN A 339 -15.56 16.87 -4.04
N ASN A 340 -15.29 18.14 -3.75
CA ASN A 340 -16.34 19.15 -3.58
C ASN A 340 -17.07 19.43 -4.90
N ALA A 341 -16.34 19.46 -6.03
CA ALA A 341 -16.93 19.68 -7.35
C ALA A 341 -17.87 18.54 -7.78
N SER A 342 -17.57 17.31 -7.36
CA SER A 342 -18.37 16.11 -7.68
C SER A 342 -19.50 15.84 -6.67
N GLY A 343 -19.44 16.43 -5.47
CA GLY A 343 -20.34 16.06 -4.36
C GLY A 343 -20.09 14.65 -3.82
N ALA A 344 -18.95 14.05 -4.14
CA ALA A 344 -18.59 12.70 -3.71
C ALA A 344 -18.33 12.64 -2.20
N GLN A 345 -18.58 11.46 -1.61
CA GLN A 345 -18.37 11.24 -0.17
C GLN A 345 -16.89 11.12 0.18
N TYR A 346 -16.06 10.72 -0.78
CA TYR A 346 -14.62 10.64 -0.69
C TYR A 346 -13.99 11.09 -2.01
N GLY A 347 -12.75 11.57 -1.96
CA GLY A 347 -11.98 11.88 -3.16
C GLY A 347 -10.48 11.70 -2.95
N TYR A 348 -9.79 11.37 -4.03
CA TYR A 348 -8.33 11.32 -4.10
C TYR A 348 -7.88 11.69 -5.52
N VAL A 349 -6.57 11.88 -5.71
CA VAL A 349 -6.00 12.32 -6.99
C VAL A 349 -5.01 11.32 -7.57
N GLY A 350 -5.06 11.12 -8.87
CA GLY A 350 -4.03 10.43 -9.64
C GLY A 350 -3.10 11.45 -10.31
N LEU A 351 -1.83 11.49 -9.93
CA LEU A 351 -0.81 12.33 -10.55
C LEU A 351 -0.07 11.53 -11.63
N PHE A 352 -0.23 11.93 -12.89
CA PHE A 352 0.42 11.29 -14.03
C PHE A 352 1.54 12.17 -14.56
N THR A 353 2.75 11.62 -14.72
CA THR A 353 3.90 12.40 -15.17
C THR A 353 4.88 11.61 -16.05
N LYS A 354 5.69 12.32 -16.84
CA LYS A 354 6.93 11.78 -17.44
C LYS A 354 8.19 12.24 -16.71
N PHE A 355 8.07 13.24 -15.81
CA PHE A 355 9.18 13.72 -15.01
C PHE A 355 9.77 12.61 -14.12
N PRO A 356 11.07 12.66 -13.84
CA PRO A 356 11.75 11.80 -12.87
C PRO A 356 11.00 11.56 -11.55
N THR A 357 10.87 10.29 -11.20
CA THR A 357 10.43 9.79 -9.88
C THR A 357 11.29 8.58 -9.49
N VAL A 358 11.26 8.20 -8.21
CA VAL A 358 12.01 7.04 -7.71
C VAL A 358 11.30 5.71 -7.97
N TRP A 359 9.97 5.70 -8.03
CA TRP A 359 9.15 4.54 -8.41
C TRP A 359 8.16 4.93 -9.52
N PRO A 360 7.84 4.01 -10.43
CA PRO A 360 6.92 4.26 -11.53
C PRO A 360 5.45 4.30 -11.09
N ALA A 361 5.08 3.61 -10.01
CA ALA A 361 3.77 3.75 -9.39
C ALA A 361 3.90 3.62 -7.86
N TYR A 362 3.14 4.43 -7.13
CA TYR A 362 3.00 4.33 -5.68
C TYR A 362 1.85 5.21 -5.17
N ALA A 363 1.23 4.78 -4.08
CA ALA A 363 0.17 5.51 -3.41
C ALA A 363 0.61 6.01 -2.02
N LYS A 364 0.14 7.21 -1.69
CA LYS A 364 0.04 7.67 -0.31
C LYS A 364 -1.09 8.68 -0.25
N SER A 365 -2.12 8.31 0.50
CA SER A 365 -3.35 9.08 0.65
C SER A 365 -3.09 10.59 0.86
N PRO A 366 -3.77 11.49 0.12
CA PRO A 366 -4.88 11.23 -0.81
C PRO A 366 -4.42 11.16 -2.28
N ARG A 367 -3.23 10.61 -2.60
CA ARG A 367 -2.77 10.52 -3.99
C ARG A 367 -2.24 9.15 -4.39
N VAL A 368 -2.48 8.82 -5.66
CA VAL A 368 -1.77 7.83 -6.43
C VAL A 368 -0.85 8.58 -7.39
N LEU A 369 0.38 8.11 -7.57
CA LEU A 369 1.31 8.66 -8.54
C LEU A 369 1.66 7.59 -9.56
N MET A 370 1.65 7.95 -10.83
CA MET A 370 2.14 7.09 -11.93
C MET A 370 3.06 7.88 -12.86
N ARG A 371 4.23 7.30 -13.15
CA ARG A 371 5.22 7.84 -14.06
C ARG A 371 5.37 6.94 -15.28
N ARG A 372 5.27 7.53 -16.47
CA ARG A 372 5.84 6.95 -17.68
C ARG A 372 7.29 7.32 -17.77
N GLY A 373 8.14 6.33 -17.61
CA GLY A 373 9.58 6.52 -17.61
C GLY A 373 10.27 5.28 -17.06
N GLY A 374 11.45 5.00 -17.59
CA GLY A 374 12.22 3.82 -17.20
C GLY A 374 12.98 3.23 -18.37
N ASP A 375 13.80 2.24 -18.06
CA ASP A 375 14.50 1.46 -19.08
C ASP A 375 13.53 0.38 -19.61
N PRO A 376 13.29 0.28 -20.94
CA PRO A 376 12.44 -0.75 -21.53
C PRO A 376 12.84 -2.18 -21.15
N ALA A 377 14.10 -2.40 -20.76
CA ALA A 377 14.58 -3.71 -20.30
C ALA A 377 14.15 -4.04 -18.86
N THR A 378 13.70 -3.06 -18.06
CA THR A 378 13.46 -3.24 -16.61
C THR A 378 12.18 -2.59 -16.07
N SER A 379 11.38 -1.90 -16.89
CA SER A 379 10.16 -1.19 -16.48
C SER A 379 9.00 -1.49 -17.44
N SER A 380 7.86 -1.95 -16.89
CA SER A 380 6.60 -2.11 -17.62
C SER A 380 5.91 -0.78 -17.99
N PHE A 381 6.42 0.35 -17.51
CA PHE A 381 5.79 1.67 -17.61
C PHE A 381 6.33 2.54 -18.75
N VAL A 382 7.10 1.98 -19.68
CA VAL A 382 7.64 2.73 -20.82
C VAL A 382 6.54 3.19 -21.80
N ASP A 383 5.38 2.53 -21.81
CA ASP A 383 4.30 2.74 -22.79
C ASP A 383 2.89 2.91 -22.20
N TRP A 384 2.75 3.34 -20.93
CA TRP A 384 1.44 3.49 -20.27
C TRP A 384 0.57 2.21 -20.31
N ASN A 385 1.20 1.04 -20.35
CA ASN A 385 0.50 -0.24 -20.31
C ASN A 385 0.20 -0.65 -18.87
N SER A 386 -0.84 -1.47 -18.67
CA SER A 386 -1.24 -2.02 -17.37
C SER A 386 -1.65 -0.95 -16.34
N ILE A 387 -2.09 0.22 -16.80
CA ILE A 387 -2.57 1.27 -15.89
C ILE A 387 -3.81 0.78 -15.16
N ASN A 388 -4.69 0.04 -15.83
CA ASN A 388 -5.90 -0.52 -15.24
C ASN A 388 -5.62 -1.30 -13.94
N THR A 389 -4.73 -2.28 -14.00
CA THR A 389 -4.39 -3.17 -12.87
C THR A 389 -3.56 -2.48 -11.80
N ILE A 390 -2.62 -1.63 -12.21
CA ILE A 390 -1.72 -0.97 -11.27
C ILE A 390 -2.44 0.19 -10.56
N PHE A 391 -3.23 1.00 -11.27
CA PHE A 391 -3.99 2.07 -10.63
C PHE A 391 -5.07 1.51 -9.69
N ALA A 392 -5.67 0.36 -10.01
CA ALA A 392 -6.56 -0.34 -9.08
C ALA A 392 -5.83 -0.82 -7.82
N HIS A 393 -4.62 -1.37 -7.97
CA HIS A 393 -3.73 -1.74 -6.86
C HIS A 393 -3.40 -0.54 -5.95
N GLU A 394 -2.93 0.55 -6.55
CA GLU A 394 -2.60 1.78 -5.82
C GLU A 394 -3.83 2.40 -5.15
N THR A 395 -5.01 2.29 -5.78
CA THR A 395 -6.29 2.66 -5.16
C THR A 395 -6.58 1.82 -3.92
N GLY A 396 -6.22 0.53 -3.89
CA GLY A 396 -6.33 -0.31 -2.69
C GLY A 396 -5.60 0.29 -1.48
N HIS A 397 -4.39 0.81 -1.68
CA HIS A 397 -3.65 1.51 -0.63
C HIS A 397 -4.31 2.82 -0.16
N ILE A 398 -5.04 3.53 -1.04
CA ILE A 398 -5.84 4.70 -0.63
C ILE A 398 -6.89 4.32 0.42
N PHE A 399 -7.41 3.09 0.39
CA PHE A 399 -8.39 2.59 1.36
C PHE A 399 -7.78 1.71 2.46
N GLY A 400 -6.45 1.53 2.47
CA GLY A 400 -5.72 0.86 3.56
C GLY A 400 -5.40 -0.60 3.32
N ALA A 401 -5.59 -1.13 2.11
CA ALA A 401 -5.11 -2.46 1.74
C ALA A 401 -3.57 -2.50 1.71
N PRO A 402 -2.92 -3.52 2.29
CA PRO A 402 -1.47 -3.70 2.26
C PRO A 402 -1.01 -4.43 0.99
N ASP A 403 0.27 -4.34 0.67
CA ASP A 403 0.88 -5.16 -0.39
C ASP A 403 0.86 -6.65 -0.02
N GLU A 404 0.62 -7.52 -1.00
CA GLU A 404 0.52 -8.98 -0.79
C GLU A 404 1.56 -9.79 -1.60
N TYR A 405 2.35 -9.14 -2.46
CA TYR A 405 3.40 -9.80 -3.23
C TYR A 405 4.69 -9.99 -2.42
N GLY A 406 5.43 -11.07 -2.69
CA GLY A 406 6.52 -11.50 -1.81
C GLY A 406 7.65 -10.47 -1.63
N SER A 407 7.99 -9.71 -2.68
CA SER A 407 9.06 -8.71 -2.63
C SER A 407 8.70 -7.43 -1.85
N SER A 408 7.45 -7.23 -1.44
CA SER A 408 7.11 -6.11 -0.53
C SER A 408 7.56 -6.38 0.91
N GLY A 409 7.89 -7.64 1.23
CA GLY A 409 8.06 -8.07 2.62
C GLY A 409 6.74 -8.17 3.38
N CYS A 410 5.63 -8.45 2.66
CA CYS A 410 4.32 -8.65 3.27
C CYS A 410 4.38 -9.68 4.42
N ASN A 411 3.43 -9.57 5.36
CA ASN A 411 3.36 -10.41 6.55
C ASN A 411 1.90 -10.73 6.92
N CYS A 412 1.60 -12.00 7.17
CA CYS A 412 0.27 -12.51 7.54
C CYS A 412 -0.19 -12.13 8.96
N THR A 413 0.61 -11.43 9.76
CA THR A 413 0.23 -11.03 11.14
C THR A 413 -0.02 -9.54 11.30
N SER A 414 0.33 -8.70 10.31
CA SER A 414 0.08 -7.26 10.39
C SER A 414 -1.38 -6.98 10.09
N LEU A 415 -2.02 -6.18 10.96
CA LEU A 415 -3.35 -5.65 10.71
C LEU A 415 -3.30 -4.48 9.73
N SER A 416 -4.27 -4.41 8.84
CA SER A 416 -4.41 -3.36 7.82
C SER A 416 -5.89 -3.11 7.53
N GLY A 417 -6.20 -2.05 6.79
CA GLY A 417 -7.56 -1.53 6.61
C GLY A 417 -7.86 -0.33 7.49
N ARG A 418 -8.79 0.54 7.05
CA ARG A 418 -9.16 1.75 7.79
C ARG A 418 -10.47 1.61 8.57
N PHE A 419 -11.47 0.98 7.96
CA PHE A 419 -12.77 0.75 8.60
C PHE A 419 -12.84 -0.63 9.27
N ILE A 420 -12.51 -1.68 8.53
CA ILE A 420 -12.36 -3.04 9.06
C ILE A 420 -10.87 -3.34 9.05
N GLU A 421 -10.30 -3.60 10.24
CA GLU A 421 -8.93 -4.05 10.38
C GLU A 421 -8.87 -5.57 10.30
N ASP A 422 -8.05 -6.10 9.41
CA ASP A 422 -7.81 -7.55 9.30
C ASP A 422 -6.35 -7.82 8.93
N VAL A 423 -5.90 -9.05 9.16
CA VAL A 423 -4.57 -9.51 8.78
C VAL A 423 -4.38 -9.53 7.26
N ASN A 424 -3.14 -9.44 6.82
CA ASN A 424 -2.78 -9.67 5.42
C ASN A 424 -2.65 -11.19 5.11
N GLY A 425 -3.77 -11.92 5.23
CA GLY A 425 -3.79 -13.37 5.10
C GLY A 425 -3.51 -13.91 3.70
N ASN A 426 -3.53 -13.08 2.66
CA ASN A 426 -3.21 -13.46 1.28
C ASN A 426 -1.72 -13.20 0.91
N CYS A 427 -0.91 -12.77 1.86
CA CYS A 427 0.49 -12.47 1.63
C CYS A 427 1.29 -13.66 1.07
N ALA A 428 1.96 -13.44 -0.07
CA ALA A 428 2.69 -14.47 -0.81
C ALA A 428 3.90 -15.06 -0.08
N THR A 429 4.38 -14.46 1.02
CA THR A 429 5.51 -14.99 1.81
C THR A 429 5.09 -16.04 2.83
N CYS A 430 3.83 -16.05 3.27
CA CYS A 430 3.39 -16.84 4.43
C CYS A 430 2.03 -17.53 4.24
N ALA A 431 1.19 -17.08 3.31
CA ALA A 431 -0.07 -17.74 3.03
C ALA A 431 0.16 -19.14 2.45
N THR A 432 -0.60 -20.13 2.92
CA THR A 432 -0.52 -21.52 2.44
C THR A 432 -0.90 -21.63 0.96
N THR A 433 -1.86 -20.82 0.50
CA THR A 433 -2.35 -20.83 -0.88
C THR A 433 -2.76 -19.40 -1.27
N PRO A 434 -1.81 -18.52 -1.60
CA PRO A 434 -2.11 -17.14 -1.94
C PRO A 434 -2.87 -17.06 -3.28
N GLU A 435 -4.00 -16.37 -3.27
CA GLU A 435 -4.87 -16.14 -4.41
C GLU A 435 -4.38 -14.98 -5.28
N PRO A 436 -4.62 -15.02 -6.61
CA PRO A 436 -4.37 -13.88 -7.47
C PRO A 436 -5.44 -12.80 -7.23
N CYS A 437 -5.06 -11.71 -6.59
CA CYS A 437 -5.90 -10.54 -6.40
C CYS A 437 -5.12 -9.25 -6.65
N VAL A 438 -5.83 -8.13 -6.60
CA VAL A 438 -5.34 -6.79 -6.95
C VAL A 438 -4.10 -6.39 -6.14
N MET A 439 -3.98 -6.81 -4.89
CA MET A 439 -2.86 -6.45 -4.01
C MET A 439 -1.60 -7.31 -4.19
N ARG A 440 -1.61 -8.34 -5.06
CA ARG A 440 -0.46 -9.21 -5.38
C ARG A 440 0.42 -8.73 -6.54
N SER A 441 0.43 -7.43 -6.85
CA SER A 441 1.15 -6.77 -7.96
C SER A 441 0.41 -6.78 -9.30
N GLY A 442 -0.77 -6.16 -9.38
CA GLY A 442 -1.48 -5.96 -10.65
C GLY A 442 -1.85 -7.25 -11.38
N ALA A 443 -1.89 -8.38 -10.67
CA ALA A 443 -2.10 -9.71 -11.25
C ALA A 443 -3.55 -9.91 -11.73
N ALA A 444 -4.50 -9.14 -11.18
CA ALA A 444 -5.90 -9.13 -11.53
C ALA A 444 -6.57 -7.86 -10.99
N ASN A 445 -7.77 -7.53 -11.49
CA ASN A 445 -8.65 -6.55 -10.86
C ASN A 445 -9.59 -7.21 -9.82
N SER A 446 -9.36 -8.47 -9.45
CA SER A 446 -10.14 -9.19 -8.44
C SER A 446 -9.69 -8.84 -7.03
N ALA A 447 -10.62 -8.72 -6.09
CA ALA A 447 -10.30 -8.58 -4.67
C ALA A 447 -10.56 -9.92 -3.95
N CYS A 448 -9.59 -10.40 -3.17
CA CYS A 448 -9.79 -11.60 -2.34
C CYS A 448 -10.42 -11.24 -1.00
N ASP A 449 -10.81 -12.24 -0.21
CA ASP A 449 -11.53 -12.04 1.07
C ASP A 449 -10.80 -11.09 2.03
N PHE A 450 -9.47 -11.15 2.13
CA PHE A 450 -8.69 -10.22 2.98
C PHE A 450 -8.69 -8.80 2.41
N THR A 451 -8.52 -8.64 1.11
CA THR A 451 -8.65 -7.34 0.45
C THR A 451 -10.06 -6.75 0.62
N HIS A 452 -11.12 -7.57 0.59
CA HIS A 452 -12.49 -7.13 0.91
C HIS A 452 -12.58 -6.52 2.32
N ALA A 453 -11.88 -7.09 3.30
CA ALA A 453 -11.83 -6.50 4.64
C ALA A 453 -11.18 -5.11 4.60
N HIS A 454 -9.99 -5.03 3.99
CA HIS A 454 -9.19 -3.81 3.99
C HIS A 454 -9.83 -2.65 3.22
N LEU A 455 -10.59 -2.94 2.16
CA LEU A 455 -11.40 -1.95 1.43
C LEU A 455 -12.68 -1.54 2.19
N GLY A 456 -13.00 -2.23 3.28
CA GLY A 456 -14.16 -2.00 4.12
C GLY A 456 -15.45 -2.60 3.58
N TRP A 457 -15.39 -3.73 2.85
CA TRP A 457 -16.51 -4.38 2.19
C TRP A 457 -17.15 -5.55 2.95
N ARG A 458 -16.46 -6.15 3.94
CA ARG A 458 -16.98 -7.36 4.60
C ARG A 458 -18.29 -7.19 5.37
N ALA A 459 -18.64 -6.00 5.85
CA ALA A 459 -19.84 -5.81 6.65
C ALA A 459 -20.46 -4.44 6.44
N PHE A 460 -21.70 -4.27 6.91
CA PHE A 460 -22.39 -2.97 6.88
C PHE A 460 -22.53 -2.42 5.45
N LEU A 461 -22.90 -3.30 4.50
CA LEU A 461 -23.21 -2.95 3.12
C LEU A 461 -24.70 -3.03 2.79
N THR A 462 -25.38 -4.05 3.32
CA THR A 462 -26.77 -4.40 2.93
C THR A 462 -27.80 -4.03 3.99
N GLY A 463 -27.41 -4.02 5.27
CA GLY A 463 -28.26 -3.58 6.37
C GLY A 463 -27.67 -3.88 7.75
N ILE A 464 -28.51 -3.71 8.78
CA ILE A 464 -28.18 -4.05 10.17
C ILE A 464 -29.01 -5.28 10.55
N ASP A 465 -28.33 -6.40 10.79
CA ASP A 465 -28.95 -7.71 11.01
C ASP A 465 -29.51 -7.85 12.42
N ALA A 466 -28.88 -7.20 13.40
CA ALA A 466 -29.38 -7.13 14.76
C ALA A 466 -28.89 -5.85 15.42
N ALA A 467 -29.65 -5.33 16.38
CA ALA A 467 -29.21 -4.20 17.19
C ALA A 467 -29.84 -4.26 18.59
N PHE A 468 -29.13 -3.75 19.58
CA PHE A 468 -29.71 -3.54 20.90
C PHE A 468 -28.98 -2.41 21.64
N TYR A 469 -29.68 -1.79 22.59
CA TYR A 469 -29.09 -0.85 23.54
C TYR A 469 -28.77 -1.56 24.85
N SER A 470 -27.56 -1.31 25.35
CA SER A 470 -26.99 -1.91 26.55
C SER A 470 -27.01 -0.91 27.69
N PHE A 471 -27.94 -1.08 28.64
CA PHE A 471 -27.94 -0.33 29.90
C PHE A 471 -26.67 -0.50 30.75
N PRO A 472 -26.00 -1.67 30.80
CA PRO A 472 -24.78 -1.85 31.60
C PRO A 472 -23.63 -0.89 31.27
N ASN A 473 -23.54 -0.40 30.03
CA ASN A 473 -22.44 0.47 29.61
C ASN A 473 -22.88 1.65 28.74
N ASP A 474 -24.19 1.89 28.62
CA ASP A 474 -24.78 2.98 27.84
C ASP A 474 -24.31 3.01 26.38
N LYS A 475 -24.31 1.85 25.72
CA LYS A 475 -23.88 1.70 24.33
C LYS A 475 -24.97 1.09 23.46
N ILE A 476 -25.00 1.49 22.19
CA ILE A 476 -25.75 0.79 21.15
C ILE A 476 -24.81 -0.15 20.42
N TYR A 477 -25.24 -1.40 20.24
CA TYR A 477 -24.54 -2.40 19.45
C TYR A 477 -25.34 -2.69 18.20
N MET A 478 -24.69 -2.68 17.05
CA MET A 478 -25.28 -3.01 15.75
C MET A 478 -24.45 -4.08 15.06
N PHE A 479 -25.10 -5.11 14.54
CA PHE A 479 -24.46 -6.28 13.95
C PHE A 479 -24.74 -6.31 12.45
N SER A 480 -23.74 -6.72 11.68
CA SER A 480 -23.86 -6.96 10.24
C SER A 480 -22.80 -7.96 9.80
N ASN A 481 -23.23 -9.05 9.15
CA ASN A 481 -22.36 -10.02 8.47
C ASN A 481 -21.15 -10.50 9.29
N GLY A 482 -21.37 -10.95 10.54
CA GLY A 482 -20.28 -11.44 11.40
C GLY A 482 -19.48 -10.34 12.12
N TYR A 483 -19.79 -9.06 11.89
CA TYR A 483 -19.17 -7.93 12.57
C TYR A 483 -20.18 -7.17 13.43
N TYR A 484 -19.67 -6.41 14.40
CA TYR A 484 -20.47 -5.50 15.19
C TYR A 484 -19.79 -4.14 15.36
N ALA A 485 -20.60 -3.09 15.26
CA ALA A 485 -20.24 -1.71 15.57
C ALA A 485 -20.82 -1.34 16.94
N ARG A 486 -20.09 -0.52 17.69
CA ARG A 486 -20.49 -0.03 19.01
C ARG A 486 -20.53 1.49 19.00
N PHE A 487 -21.60 2.07 19.54
CA PHE A 487 -21.82 3.51 19.52
C PHE A 487 -21.99 4.09 20.93
N THR A 488 -21.44 5.28 21.12
CA THR A 488 -21.77 6.18 22.23
C THR A 488 -22.76 7.22 21.70
N GLY A 489 -24.03 7.08 22.08
CA GLY A 489 -25.10 7.81 21.41
C GLY A 489 -25.17 7.44 19.92
N PHE A 490 -24.79 8.36 19.04
CA PHE A 490 -24.73 8.15 17.58
C PHE A 490 -23.31 8.17 17.02
N ASP A 491 -22.30 8.36 17.88
CA ASP A 491 -20.89 8.35 17.48
C ASP A 491 -20.34 6.93 17.54
N LEU A 492 -19.70 6.49 16.44
CA LEU A 492 -19.02 5.19 16.38
C LEU A 492 -17.80 5.22 17.31
N ASP A 493 -17.69 4.25 18.20
CA ASP A 493 -16.56 4.15 19.11
C ASP A 493 -15.27 3.80 18.33
N PRO A 494 -14.09 4.37 18.70
CA PRO A 494 -12.83 4.01 18.07
C PRO A 494 -12.50 2.51 18.16
N GLY A 495 -11.93 1.97 17.08
CA GLY A 495 -11.57 0.55 16.97
C GLY A 495 -12.78 -0.37 16.77
N TYR A 496 -13.87 0.16 16.20
CA TYR A 496 -15.01 -0.59 15.68
C TYR A 496 -15.22 -0.25 14.20
N PRO A 497 -15.80 -1.18 13.41
CA PRO A 497 -16.35 -2.48 13.79
C PRO A 497 -15.32 -3.54 14.21
N ARG A 498 -15.81 -4.61 14.86
CA ARG A 498 -15.04 -5.79 15.26
C ARG A 498 -15.79 -7.06 14.88
N GLU A 499 -15.06 -8.15 14.70
CA GLU A 499 -15.68 -9.46 14.50
C GLU A 499 -16.44 -9.90 15.75
N VAL A 500 -17.56 -10.58 15.51
CA VAL A 500 -18.23 -11.39 16.50
C VAL A 500 -17.44 -12.70 16.58
N ASP A 501 -16.61 -12.85 17.61
CA ASP A 501 -15.81 -14.06 17.82
C ASP A 501 -15.89 -14.49 19.29
N GLY A 502 -16.20 -15.77 19.51
CA GLY A 502 -16.28 -16.38 20.83
C GLY A 502 -14.93 -16.51 21.54
N ASN A 503 -13.82 -16.44 20.80
CA ASN A 503 -12.45 -16.50 21.31
C ASN A 503 -11.85 -15.12 21.63
N CYS A 504 -12.51 -14.04 21.20
CA CYS A 504 -12.00 -12.68 21.40
C CYS A 504 -12.00 -12.27 22.88
N VAL A 505 -10.92 -11.57 23.28
CA VAL A 505 -10.81 -10.95 24.61
C VAL A 505 -11.56 -9.61 24.59
N GLY A 506 -12.72 -9.55 25.25
CA GLY A 506 -13.50 -8.32 25.35
C GLY A 506 -15.00 -8.59 25.48
N ASN A 507 -15.74 -8.38 24.38
CA ASN A 507 -17.17 -8.66 24.32
C ASN A 507 -17.41 -10.03 23.69
N TRP A 508 -18.45 -10.72 24.17
CA TRP A 508 -18.94 -12.01 23.64
C TRP A 508 -18.13 -13.30 23.89
N PRO A 509 -17.38 -13.47 25.00
CA PRO A 509 -16.71 -14.75 25.25
C PRO A 509 -17.66 -15.96 25.24
N GLY A 510 -17.31 -16.97 24.44
CA GLY A 510 -18.05 -18.23 24.32
C GLY A 510 -19.29 -18.16 23.42
N VAL A 511 -19.44 -17.14 22.58
CA VAL A 511 -20.41 -17.17 21.48
C VAL A 511 -19.99 -18.27 20.48
N PRO A 512 -20.87 -19.23 20.17
CA PRO A 512 -20.60 -20.24 19.14
C PRO A 512 -20.54 -19.64 17.73
N GLU A 513 -19.78 -20.26 16.81
CA GLU A 513 -19.60 -19.79 15.43
C GLU A 513 -20.94 -19.61 14.69
N GLU A 514 -21.92 -20.48 14.95
CA GLU A 514 -23.25 -20.35 14.33
C GLU A 514 -23.99 -19.05 14.72
N PHE A 515 -23.56 -18.36 15.79
CA PHE A 515 -24.09 -17.07 16.25
C PHE A 515 -23.20 -15.87 15.85
N TYR A 516 -22.23 -16.02 14.96
CA TYR A 516 -21.45 -14.86 14.49
C TYR A 516 -22.29 -13.90 13.65
N GLU A 517 -23.19 -14.45 12.85
CA GLU A 517 -24.24 -13.69 12.15
C GLU A 517 -25.57 -13.83 12.87
N LEU A 518 -26.09 -12.73 13.41
CA LEU A 518 -27.31 -12.73 14.21
C LEU A 518 -28.56 -12.46 13.37
N ASP A 519 -29.68 -13.05 13.74
CA ASP A 519 -30.99 -12.67 13.21
C ASP A 519 -31.67 -11.58 14.07
N ALA A 520 -31.44 -11.60 15.38
CA ALA A 520 -31.94 -10.57 16.29
C ALA A 520 -31.12 -10.52 17.58
N ALA A 521 -31.13 -9.38 18.26
CA ALA A 521 -30.53 -9.21 19.58
C ALA A 521 -31.39 -8.33 20.47
N VAL A 522 -31.40 -8.58 21.78
CA VAL A 522 -32.10 -7.72 22.75
C VAL A 522 -31.46 -7.79 24.13
N TYR A 523 -31.33 -6.65 24.80
CA TYR A 523 -31.05 -6.61 26.24
C TYR A 523 -32.36 -6.57 27.02
N ALA A 524 -32.63 -7.61 27.80
CA ALA A 524 -33.81 -7.67 28.65
C ALA A 524 -33.48 -7.10 30.04
N SER A 525 -33.97 -5.90 30.32
CA SER A 525 -33.69 -5.17 31.56
C SER A 525 -34.15 -5.91 32.82
N ARG A 526 -35.17 -6.76 32.72
CA ARG A 526 -35.77 -7.46 33.87
C ARG A 526 -34.83 -8.46 34.54
N ASN A 527 -33.96 -9.10 33.77
CA ASN A 527 -33.00 -10.09 34.29
C ASN A 527 -31.53 -9.74 33.97
N HIS A 528 -31.29 -8.56 33.41
CA HIS A 528 -29.96 -8.07 33.05
C HIS A 528 -29.21 -9.06 32.14
N ARG A 529 -29.90 -9.61 31.12
CA ARG A 529 -29.31 -10.51 30.14
C ARG A 529 -29.49 -9.99 28.72
N ILE A 530 -28.50 -10.28 27.90
CA ILE A 530 -28.57 -10.07 26.45
C ILE A 530 -28.94 -11.41 25.81
N TYR A 531 -29.81 -11.37 24.82
CA TYR A 531 -30.23 -12.53 24.07
C TYR A 531 -29.89 -12.32 22.61
N PHE A 532 -29.14 -13.26 22.03
CA PHE A 532 -28.87 -13.31 20.60
C PHE A 532 -29.66 -14.48 20.01
N PHE A 533 -30.32 -14.25 18.88
CA PHE A 533 -31.15 -15.21 18.19
C PHE A 533 -30.53 -15.54 16.83
N LYS A 534 -30.57 -16.83 16.48
CA LYS A 534 -30.19 -17.34 15.16
C LYS A 534 -31.02 -18.57 14.84
N GLY A 535 -31.73 -18.55 13.72
CA GLY A 535 -32.66 -19.60 13.35
C GLY A 535 -33.65 -19.87 14.49
N ASP A 536 -33.86 -21.13 14.82
CA ASP A 536 -34.77 -21.57 15.88
C ASP A 536 -34.13 -21.59 17.28
N GLN A 537 -32.91 -21.04 17.42
CA GLN A 537 -32.14 -21.06 18.65
C GLN A 537 -31.82 -19.66 19.17
N TYR A 538 -31.43 -19.61 20.44
CA TYR A 538 -30.91 -18.42 21.07
C TYR A 538 -29.81 -18.75 22.08
N ILE A 539 -28.89 -17.82 22.27
CA ILE A 539 -27.95 -17.81 23.39
C ILE A 539 -28.31 -16.67 24.35
N ARG A 540 -27.86 -16.81 25.60
CA ARG A 540 -28.04 -15.79 26.63
C ARG A 540 -26.69 -15.38 27.19
N ILE A 541 -26.44 -14.09 27.22
CA ILE A 541 -25.18 -13.48 27.62
C ILE A 541 -25.38 -12.68 28.91
N ASN A 542 -24.38 -12.74 29.79
CA ASN A 542 -24.38 -12.06 31.07
C ASN A 542 -23.31 -10.95 31.12
N PRO A 543 -23.71 -9.67 30.95
CA PRO A 543 -22.80 -8.53 31.06
C PRO A 543 -22.06 -8.48 32.40
N SER A 544 -22.70 -8.88 33.50
CA SER A 544 -22.12 -8.90 34.84
C SER A 544 -21.08 -10.02 35.05
N ASN A 545 -20.96 -10.96 34.11
CA ASN A 545 -19.95 -12.02 34.13
C ASN A 545 -18.98 -11.89 32.95
N GLY A 546 -18.52 -10.65 32.70
CA GLY A 546 -17.58 -10.36 31.62
C GLY A 546 -18.15 -10.65 30.23
N TRP A 547 -19.44 -10.36 30.02
CA TRP A 547 -20.11 -10.51 28.71
C TRP A 547 -20.12 -11.94 28.16
N ARG A 548 -19.95 -12.94 29.02
CA ARG A 548 -19.88 -14.36 28.66
C ARG A 548 -21.26 -14.95 28.38
N VAL A 549 -21.31 -15.91 27.45
CA VAL A 549 -22.48 -16.79 27.25
C VAL A 549 -22.72 -17.66 28.49
N ASP A 550 -23.95 -17.62 29.00
CA ASP A 550 -24.36 -18.46 30.14
C ASP A 550 -24.20 -19.95 29.80
N ALA A 551 -23.83 -20.76 30.80
CA ALA A 551 -23.69 -22.21 30.61
C ALA A 551 -25.03 -22.86 30.20
N GLY A 552 -24.97 -23.84 29.30
CA GLY A 552 -26.12 -24.59 28.82
C GLY A 552 -26.90 -23.91 27.68
N TYR A 553 -26.29 -22.92 27.03
CA TYR A 553 -26.73 -22.34 25.76
C TYR A 553 -25.82 -22.83 24.61
N PRO A 554 -26.32 -22.89 23.35
CA PRO A 554 -27.62 -22.42 22.86
C PRO A 554 -28.82 -23.27 23.30
N LYS A 555 -30.02 -22.68 23.23
CA LYS A 555 -31.31 -23.36 23.51
C LYS A 555 -32.32 -23.08 22.40
N PRO A 556 -33.27 -24.00 22.12
CA PRO A 556 -34.35 -23.73 21.18
C PRO A 556 -35.27 -22.63 21.72
N ILE A 557 -35.77 -21.77 20.84
CA ILE A 557 -36.77 -20.76 21.18
C ILE A 557 -38.06 -21.47 21.63
N ALA A 558 -38.47 -22.47 20.86
CA ALA A 558 -39.61 -23.33 21.16
C ALA A 558 -39.51 -23.93 22.57
N GLY A 559 -40.54 -23.72 23.40
CA GLY A 559 -40.62 -24.26 24.75
C GLY A 559 -39.79 -23.53 25.81
N ASN A 560 -38.90 -22.60 25.44
CA ASN A 560 -38.11 -21.82 26.39
C ASN A 560 -38.57 -20.35 26.51
N TRP A 561 -39.39 -19.86 25.58
CA TRP A 561 -40.07 -18.57 25.65
C TRP A 561 -41.59 -18.77 25.75
N PRO A 562 -42.20 -18.55 26.93
CA PRO A 562 -43.61 -18.88 27.14
C PRO A 562 -44.56 -18.14 26.18
N GLY A 563 -45.45 -18.88 25.53
CA GLY A 563 -46.40 -18.34 24.54
C GLY A 563 -45.81 -18.07 23.15
N VAL A 564 -44.48 -18.19 22.95
CA VAL A 564 -43.85 -18.09 21.63
C VAL A 564 -44.06 -19.40 20.88
N THR A 565 -44.91 -19.38 19.86
CA THR A 565 -45.33 -20.57 19.09
C THR A 565 -45.37 -20.25 17.59
N GLY A 566 -45.69 -21.26 16.78
CA GLY A 566 -45.87 -21.08 15.34
C GLY A 566 -44.59 -20.65 14.65
N THR A 567 -44.71 -19.68 13.74
CA THR A 567 -43.57 -19.15 13.01
C THR A 567 -42.52 -18.63 13.98
N PHE A 568 -42.84 -17.74 14.94
CA PHE A 568 -41.89 -17.16 15.91
C PHE A 568 -41.03 -18.16 16.68
N ALA A 569 -41.46 -19.41 16.87
CA ALA A 569 -40.64 -20.45 17.51
C ALA A 569 -39.42 -20.89 16.66
N ASN A 570 -39.42 -20.60 15.36
CA ASN A 570 -38.40 -21.05 14.40
C ASN A 570 -37.36 -19.98 14.03
N LYS A 571 -37.62 -18.69 14.34
CA LYS A 571 -36.81 -17.51 13.97
C LYS A 571 -37.46 -16.24 14.49
N ILE A 572 -36.62 -15.32 14.97
CA ILE A 572 -36.97 -13.93 15.29
C ILE A 572 -36.15 -13.04 14.34
N ASP A 573 -36.80 -12.16 13.58
CA ASP A 573 -36.13 -11.27 12.62
C ASP A 573 -35.66 -9.96 13.27
N ALA A 574 -36.29 -9.53 14.36
CA ALA A 574 -35.84 -8.39 15.15
C ALA A 574 -36.45 -8.43 16.55
N ALA A 575 -35.75 -7.86 17.54
CA ALA A 575 -36.22 -7.85 18.92
C ALA A 575 -35.98 -6.48 19.58
N LEU A 576 -37.02 -5.92 20.22
CA LEU A 576 -36.96 -4.67 20.96
C LEU A 576 -37.27 -4.94 22.43
N ALA A 577 -36.39 -4.46 23.33
CA ALA A 577 -36.79 -4.15 24.69
C ALA A 577 -37.28 -2.70 24.73
N SER A 578 -38.50 -2.47 25.21
CA SER A 578 -39.11 -1.16 25.20
C SER A 578 -39.14 -0.56 26.61
N PRO A 579 -38.21 0.36 26.95
CA PRO A 579 -38.27 1.10 28.20
C PRO A 579 -39.60 1.85 28.43
N PRO A 580 -40.25 2.45 27.40
CA PRO A 580 -41.53 3.15 27.56
C PRO A 580 -42.65 2.36 28.23
N ASN A 581 -42.69 1.02 28.09
CA ASN A 581 -43.76 0.20 28.67
C ASN A 581 -43.29 -1.11 29.32
N GLY A 582 -41.98 -1.36 29.39
CA GLY A 582 -41.38 -2.53 30.01
C GLY A 582 -41.56 -3.85 29.25
N LYS A 583 -42.17 -3.83 28.06
CA LYS A 583 -42.43 -5.05 27.26
C LYS A 583 -41.28 -5.38 26.32
N LEU A 584 -41.23 -6.64 25.89
CA LEU A 584 -40.41 -7.05 24.75
C LEU A 584 -41.30 -7.21 23.51
N TYR A 585 -40.75 -6.90 22.34
CA TYR A 585 -41.41 -7.08 21.07
C TYR A 585 -40.52 -7.92 20.17
N PHE A 586 -41.02 -9.04 19.69
CA PHE A 586 -40.35 -9.84 18.66
C PHE A 586 -41.09 -9.70 17.34
N PHE A 587 -40.34 -9.50 16.27
CA PHE A 587 -40.84 -9.32 14.91
C PHE A 587 -40.46 -10.51 14.05
N ARG A 588 -41.36 -10.90 13.14
CA ARG A 588 -41.10 -11.92 12.13
C ARG A 588 -41.99 -11.68 10.91
N GLY A 589 -41.38 -11.53 9.74
CA GLY A 589 -42.10 -11.14 8.53
C GLY A 589 -42.96 -9.91 8.76
N SER A 590 -44.23 -9.94 8.34
CA SER A 590 -45.16 -8.82 8.51
C SER A 590 -45.88 -8.80 9.87
N GLU A 591 -45.45 -9.60 10.85
CA GLU A 591 -46.11 -9.75 12.15
C GLU A 591 -45.16 -9.46 13.32
N TYR A 592 -45.74 -9.22 14.49
CA TYR A 592 -45.01 -9.11 15.74
C TYR A 592 -45.80 -9.72 16.91
N ILE A 593 -45.07 -10.15 17.94
CA ILE A 593 -45.60 -10.55 19.24
C ILE A 593 -45.10 -9.59 20.32
N ARG A 594 -45.88 -9.41 21.37
CA ARG A 594 -45.50 -8.64 22.56
C ARG A 594 -45.43 -9.57 23.76
N ILE A 595 -44.33 -9.50 24.50
CA ILE A 595 -44.03 -10.35 25.65
C ILE A 595 -43.98 -9.47 26.90
N ASP A 596 -44.52 -10.00 28.00
CA ASP A 596 -44.53 -9.34 29.31
C ASP A 596 -43.55 -10.00 30.29
N PRO A 597 -42.35 -9.42 30.50
CA PRO A 597 -41.39 -9.92 31.49
C PRO A 597 -41.92 -9.92 32.93
N ASP A 598 -42.89 -9.08 33.27
CA ASP A 598 -43.48 -9.01 34.61
C ASP A 598 -44.56 -10.06 34.83
N ASN A 599 -45.14 -10.59 33.76
CA ASN A 599 -46.09 -11.71 33.78
C ASN A 599 -45.41 -13.02 33.35
N GLY A 600 -44.24 -13.30 33.91
CA GLY A 600 -43.54 -14.57 33.68
C GLY A 600 -43.07 -14.79 32.24
N TRP A 601 -42.78 -13.70 31.50
CA TRP A 601 -42.30 -13.73 30.11
C TRP A 601 -43.31 -14.32 29.12
N GLN A 602 -44.61 -14.26 29.44
CA GLN A 602 -45.68 -14.72 28.56
C GLN A 602 -45.88 -13.76 27.39
N VAL A 603 -46.19 -14.32 26.22
CA VAL A 603 -46.79 -13.55 25.11
C VAL A 603 -48.17 -13.03 25.54
N ASP A 604 -48.41 -11.74 25.34
CA ASP A 604 -49.70 -11.11 25.63
C ASP A 604 -50.83 -11.73 24.80
N GLU A 605 -52.04 -11.73 25.34
CA GLU A 605 -53.22 -12.25 24.65
C GLU A 605 -53.52 -11.45 23.36
N GLY A 606 -53.91 -12.15 22.29
CA GLY A 606 -54.25 -11.56 21.00
C GLY A 606 -53.06 -11.28 20.09
N TYR A 607 -51.89 -11.84 20.39
CA TYR A 607 -50.71 -11.87 19.52
C TYR A 607 -50.52 -13.26 18.88
N PRO A 608 -49.91 -13.37 17.68
CA PRO A 608 -49.29 -12.29 16.88
C PRO A 608 -50.27 -11.29 16.26
N LYS A 609 -49.78 -10.09 15.96
CA LYS A 609 -50.52 -9.04 15.25
C LYS A 609 -49.76 -8.58 14.01
N PRO A 610 -50.44 -8.14 12.94
CA PRO A 610 -49.78 -7.55 11.79
C PRO A 610 -49.10 -6.24 12.18
N ILE A 611 -47.93 -5.97 11.61
CA ILE A 611 -47.24 -4.69 11.77
C ILE A 611 -48.10 -3.57 11.15
N ALA A 612 -48.61 -3.84 9.94
CA ALA A 612 -49.50 -2.92 9.23
C ALA A 612 -50.74 -2.58 10.07
N GLY A 613 -51.02 -1.29 10.22
CA GLY A 613 -52.17 -0.78 10.99
C GLY A 613 -52.00 -0.78 12.52
N ASN A 614 -50.97 -1.43 13.06
CA ASN A 614 -50.70 -1.44 14.51
C ASN A 614 -49.53 -0.56 14.93
N TRP A 615 -48.70 -0.11 13.99
CA TRP A 615 -47.59 0.81 14.23
C TRP A 615 -47.79 2.12 13.44
N PRO A 616 -48.20 3.21 14.10
CA PRO A 616 -48.55 4.47 13.43
C PRO A 616 -47.41 5.08 12.61
N GLY A 617 -47.72 5.51 11.39
CA GLY A 617 -46.76 6.20 10.51
C GLY A 617 -45.69 5.31 9.86
N TRP A 618 -45.72 4.00 10.07
CA TRP A 618 -44.77 3.09 9.42
C TRP A 618 -44.99 3.06 7.90
N PRO A 619 -43.96 3.30 7.08
CA PRO A 619 -44.06 3.17 5.63
C PRO A 619 -44.45 1.75 5.20
N ALA A 620 -45.16 1.61 4.08
CA ALA A 620 -45.69 0.33 3.61
C ALA A 620 -44.62 -0.77 3.46
N HIS A 621 -43.41 -0.43 3.04
CA HIS A 621 -42.34 -1.42 2.97
C HIS A 621 -41.86 -1.85 4.36
N PHE A 622 -41.78 -0.99 5.38
CA PHE A 622 -41.43 -1.39 6.75
C PHE A 622 -42.46 -2.32 7.41
N THR A 623 -43.73 -2.32 6.95
CA THR A 623 -44.76 -3.20 7.53
C THR A 623 -44.71 -4.64 7.02
N GLN A 624 -43.91 -4.91 6.00
CA GLN A 624 -43.71 -6.26 5.44
C GLN A 624 -42.60 -7.05 6.16
N GLY A 625 -41.88 -6.41 7.09
CA GLY A 625 -40.76 -6.98 7.84
C GLY A 625 -39.62 -5.98 8.02
N ILE A 626 -38.75 -6.26 8.98
CA ILE A 626 -37.63 -5.38 9.36
C ILE A 626 -36.39 -6.25 9.63
N ASN A 627 -35.20 -5.67 9.49
CA ASN A 627 -33.95 -6.36 9.77
C ASN A 627 -33.53 -6.20 11.23
N SER A 628 -33.74 -5.04 11.84
CA SER A 628 -33.42 -4.86 13.25
C SER A 628 -34.16 -3.67 13.85
N ILE A 629 -34.16 -3.60 15.18
CA ILE A 629 -34.81 -2.54 15.95
C ILE A 629 -34.05 -2.31 17.25
N THR A 630 -33.87 -1.06 17.67
CA THR A 630 -33.25 -0.76 18.97
C THR A 630 -33.79 0.53 19.58
N TRP A 631 -33.69 0.60 20.90
CA TRP A 631 -33.86 1.83 21.66
C TRP A 631 -32.60 2.71 21.60
N SER A 632 -32.76 4.02 21.77
CA SER A 632 -31.68 4.96 22.05
C SER A 632 -32.03 5.78 23.28
N GLU A 633 -31.22 5.65 24.33
CA GLU A 633 -31.38 6.43 25.56
C GLU A 633 -31.09 7.92 25.34
N SER A 634 -30.19 8.24 24.41
CA SER A 634 -29.70 9.60 24.15
C SER A 634 -30.80 10.58 23.71
N ASN A 635 -31.87 10.09 23.09
CA ASN A 635 -32.99 10.92 22.66
C ASN A 635 -34.37 10.29 22.90
N GLN A 636 -34.41 9.17 23.62
CA GLN A 636 -35.64 8.46 23.97
C GLN A 636 -36.47 8.08 22.71
N ARG A 637 -35.79 7.55 21.68
CA ARG A 637 -36.41 7.12 20.42
C ARG A 637 -36.14 5.65 20.13
N ILE A 638 -37.01 5.05 19.32
CA ILE A 638 -36.81 3.71 18.76
C ILE A 638 -36.37 3.85 17.31
N TYR A 639 -35.35 3.10 16.92
CA TYR A 639 -34.80 3.06 15.57
C TYR A 639 -35.10 1.70 14.96
N VAL A 640 -35.70 1.69 13.78
CA VAL A 640 -36.09 0.46 13.06
C VAL A 640 -35.38 0.46 11.73
N PHE A 641 -34.65 -0.61 11.41
CA PHE A 641 -33.83 -0.73 10.22
C PHE A 641 -34.41 -1.74 9.25
N ARG A 642 -34.40 -1.40 7.95
CA ARG A 642 -34.75 -2.30 6.84
C ARG A 642 -33.85 -1.97 5.65
N GLY A 643 -33.06 -2.94 5.20
CA GLY A 643 -32.00 -2.73 4.23
C GLY A 643 -31.05 -1.63 4.70
N THR A 644 -30.73 -0.69 3.81
CA THR A 644 -29.85 0.45 4.11
C THR A 644 -30.60 1.69 4.61
N GLN A 645 -31.88 1.54 4.96
CA GLN A 645 -32.75 2.61 5.47
C GLN A 645 -33.20 2.35 6.91
N TYR A 646 -33.61 3.41 7.58
CA TYR A 646 -34.22 3.33 8.89
C TYR A 646 -35.35 4.34 9.07
N ILE A 647 -36.28 4.01 9.95
CA ILE A 647 -37.27 4.95 10.52
C ILE A 647 -36.96 5.18 11.99
N ARG A 648 -37.38 6.33 12.51
CA ARG A 648 -37.27 6.68 13.92
C ARG A 648 -38.66 6.94 14.49
N ILE A 649 -38.94 6.38 15.66
CA ILE A 649 -40.26 6.41 16.30
C ILE A 649 -40.14 7.17 17.62
N ASP A 650 -41.15 8.00 17.91
CA ASP A 650 -41.33 8.69 19.18
C ASP A 650 -42.44 8.01 20.01
N PRO A 651 -42.09 7.24 21.06
CA PRO A 651 -43.08 6.64 21.95
C PRO A 651 -43.92 7.67 22.71
N SER A 652 -43.37 8.87 22.99
CA SER A 652 -44.08 9.94 23.69
C SER A 652 -45.12 10.64 22.80
N ALA A 653 -44.95 10.57 21.48
CA ALA A 653 -45.90 11.06 20.48
C ALA A 653 -46.82 9.95 19.93
N GLY A 654 -47.23 9.02 20.80
CA GLY A 654 -48.15 7.94 20.44
C GLY A 654 -47.53 6.90 19.49
N TRP A 655 -46.22 6.67 19.57
CA TRP A 655 -45.49 5.70 18.75
C TRP A 655 -45.48 6.01 17.25
N ASN A 656 -45.67 7.28 16.88
CA ASN A 656 -45.56 7.72 15.50
C ASN A 656 -44.10 7.71 15.02
N VAL A 657 -43.94 7.44 13.72
CA VAL A 657 -42.69 7.74 13.01
C VAL A 657 -42.49 9.25 12.96
N ASP A 658 -41.29 9.70 13.30
CA ASP A 658 -40.91 11.11 13.22
C ASP A 658 -41.00 11.62 11.77
N PRO A 659 -41.34 12.91 11.55
CA PRO A 659 -41.35 13.49 10.21
C PRO A 659 -39.99 13.38 9.49
N GLY A 660 -40.03 13.12 8.18
CA GLY A 660 -38.84 13.04 7.33
C GLY A 660 -38.09 11.71 7.40
N PHE A 661 -38.78 10.64 7.80
CA PHE A 661 -38.35 9.24 7.70
C PHE A 661 -39.23 8.47 6.70
N PRO A 662 -38.70 7.44 6.01
CA PRO A 662 -37.40 6.78 6.21
C PRO A 662 -36.21 7.63 5.73
N ARG A 663 -35.02 7.32 6.26
CA ARG A 663 -33.73 7.91 5.85
C ARG A 663 -32.70 6.82 5.61
N TRP A 664 -31.71 7.11 4.77
CA TRP A 664 -30.51 6.27 4.65
C TRP A 664 -29.72 6.25 5.97
N ILE A 665 -29.19 5.08 6.33
CA ILE A 665 -28.40 4.89 7.56
C ILE A 665 -27.21 5.85 7.59
N ASN A 666 -26.54 6.01 6.45
CA ASN A 666 -25.31 6.79 6.32
C ASN A 666 -25.46 8.31 6.55
N LYS A 667 -26.69 8.84 6.64
CA LYS A 667 -26.91 10.26 6.97
C LYS A 667 -26.71 10.56 8.46
N ASN A 668 -26.92 9.59 9.33
CA ASN A 668 -27.01 9.82 10.78
C ASN A 668 -26.21 8.82 11.63
N TRP A 669 -25.77 7.72 11.05
CA TRP A 669 -24.95 6.70 11.72
C TRP A 669 -23.58 6.66 11.03
N MET A 670 -22.92 5.49 11.01
CA MET A 670 -21.68 5.28 10.27
C MET A 670 -21.91 5.21 8.74
N PRO A 671 -20.84 5.36 7.91
CA PRO A 671 -20.96 5.25 6.46
C PRO A 671 -21.58 3.92 6.01
N PHE A 672 -22.53 4.01 5.09
CA PHE A 672 -23.30 2.88 4.54
C PHE A 672 -23.62 3.13 3.06
N PRO A 673 -23.78 2.09 2.22
CA PRO A 673 -24.22 2.27 0.85
C PRO A 673 -25.60 2.95 0.72
N GLU A 674 -25.69 4.04 -0.05
CA GLU A 674 -26.92 4.68 -0.51
C GLU A 674 -27.31 4.05 -1.86
N LYS A 675 -28.21 3.08 -1.86
CA LYS A 675 -28.74 2.54 -3.11
C LYS A 675 -29.76 3.52 -3.67
N HIS A 676 -29.38 4.28 -4.69
CA HIS A 676 -30.37 5.02 -5.46
C HIS A 676 -31.25 4.00 -6.16
N GLU A 677 -32.49 3.80 -5.69
CA GLU A 677 -33.46 3.01 -6.44
C GLU A 677 -33.59 3.66 -7.81
N ILE A 678 -33.11 2.95 -8.84
CA ILE A 678 -33.38 3.28 -10.23
C ILE A 678 -34.90 3.26 -10.34
N GLY A 679 -35.51 4.44 -10.45
CA GLY A 679 -36.94 4.59 -10.46
C GLY A 679 -37.56 3.74 -11.55
N LEU A 680 -38.22 2.65 -11.17
CA LEU A 680 -39.29 2.09 -11.99
C LEU A 680 -40.44 3.09 -11.93
N GLY A 681 -40.48 4.00 -12.91
CA GLY A 681 -41.65 4.84 -13.19
C GLY A 681 -41.37 6.35 -13.17
N ILE A 682 -40.64 6.85 -14.16
CA ILE A 682 -41.00 8.15 -14.73
C ILE A 682 -42.03 7.85 -15.82
N GLU A 683 -43.31 8.04 -15.50
CA GLU A 683 -44.31 8.26 -16.55
C GLU A 683 -43.89 9.49 -17.33
N VAL A 684 -43.60 9.29 -18.61
CA VAL A 684 -43.54 10.35 -19.60
C VAL A 684 -44.93 10.98 -19.66
N ILE A 685 -45.08 12.14 -19.04
CA ILE A 685 -46.24 13.00 -19.31
C ILE A 685 -45.85 13.83 -20.55
N GLY A 686 -46.62 13.64 -21.62
CA GLY A 686 -46.37 14.20 -22.95
C GLY A 686 -46.63 15.69 -23.11
#